data_AF-A0A9J7N7P3-F1
#
_entry.id   AF-A0A9J7N7P3-F1
#
_cell.length_a   1.000
_cell.length_b   1.000
_cell.length_c   1.000
_cell.angle_alpha   90.00
_cell.angle_beta   90.00
_cell.angle_gamma   90.00
#
_symmetry.space_group_name_H-M   'P 1'
#
loop_
_entity.id
_entity.type
_entity.pdbx_description
1 polymer ?
#
loop_
_entity_poly.entity_id
_entity_poly.type
_entity_poly.pdbx_seq_one_letter_code
_entity_poly.pdbx_strand_id
1 'polypeptide(L)'
;MVFGPTIKYYKGQNYSDLKKECEEKGQLFTDPEFPAAEESLWFNQAIPARIEWKRPRELCDNPRLFVEGVSSNDLNQGQLGNCWFVAAVASLTLEKDLWKEVIPDYKEQEWDTEHPENYQGIFRFRFWRFGTWTEVVVDDLLPTINGQLVYNRSKDQNELWSSLLEKAYAKLAGCYEALQGGNTLDALVDFTGGVAEPIALDKGGYREDEEKKEKLFKVMHKAAERGSLLTCSIRVTSRDEMEASTESGLVKGHAYSVTAVKKVKVGESGMLSGILGNQEKIYMIRMRNPWGQKEWRGPWSDDSPEWQQVSSSEKEKLGLVKEDDGEFWMCFDDWITHFTDAGICRLINTSLLSIHKTWVESRVFSRWRSAPGDPTHNRAGGCMNNRDTYLQNPQFTFDVVPKKSTQKTKKVLFDVDKDEDTVLISLSQPDTRQTRKETGGKQGNLTMGFAVYRVELNRKYRLHTMKEKVADSIYINTRSNFVRTELRRGRYVVIPTTFDKNEEGDMMLRIFTDTDNNCKELHKDQPTASCFSGILGYPQAVTSVHLHSATGLSKKQGTFSLKKTDTYAVIKSGSKSAKTRVIEDSSSPEYDEEAIFYRKDPRNPIKIQIWKKDLIRDDLLGEATMMCEVNNSTKQHVVQLQDKDGGGDVHGSISVSVTSHDDLTAI
;
A
#
# COMPACT_ATOMS: atom_id res chain seq x y z
N MET A 1 26.95 8.99 -1.77
CA MET A 1 26.16 9.49 -0.63
C MET A 1 24.72 9.11 -0.85
N VAL A 2 24.25 8.05 -0.21
CA VAL A 2 22.81 7.79 -0.12
C VAL A 2 22.34 8.71 0.99
N PHE A 3 21.64 9.80 0.65
CA PHE A 3 20.98 10.62 1.66
C PHE A 3 19.95 9.71 2.34
N GLY A 4 20.11 9.47 3.65
CA GLY A 4 19.08 8.81 4.45
C GLY A 4 17.76 9.58 4.37
N PRO A 5 16.63 8.95 4.74
CA PRO A 5 15.34 9.64 4.72
C PRO A 5 15.40 10.92 5.59
N THR A 6 14.82 12.01 5.10
CA THR A 6 14.68 13.24 5.89
C THR A 6 13.84 12.95 7.12
N ILE A 7 14.41 13.14 8.32
CA ILE A 7 13.72 12.97 9.59
C ILE A 7 13.03 14.28 9.95
N LYS A 8 11.75 14.22 10.33
CA LYS A 8 10.99 15.34 10.88
C LYS A 8 11.04 15.29 12.41
N TYR A 9 11.43 16.37 13.06
CA TYR A 9 11.38 16.46 14.53
C TYR A 9 9.97 16.87 15.00
N TYR A 10 9.32 16.03 15.80
CA TYR A 10 8.02 16.34 16.38
C TYR A 10 8.15 17.56 17.30
N LYS A 11 7.28 18.57 17.10
CA LYS A 11 7.30 19.84 17.85
C LYS A 11 8.65 20.57 17.84
N GLY A 12 9.52 20.28 16.86
CA GLY A 12 10.86 20.86 16.77
C GLY A 12 11.85 20.35 17.81
N GLN A 13 11.52 19.31 18.58
CA GLN A 13 12.39 18.72 19.60
C GLN A 13 13.46 17.83 18.95
N ASN A 14 14.72 18.24 19.03
CA ASN A 14 15.87 17.43 18.63
C ASN A 14 16.45 16.69 19.84
N TYR A 15 16.57 15.36 19.78
CA TYR A 15 17.06 14.56 20.90
C TYR A 15 18.46 14.96 21.38
N SER A 16 19.41 15.10 20.45
CA SER A 16 20.82 15.34 20.78
C SER A 16 21.02 16.73 21.40
N ASP A 17 20.32 17.74 20.88
CA ASP A 17 20.37 19.10 21.43
C ASP A 17 19.77 19.15 22.85
N LEU A 18 18.60 18.54 23.05
CA LEU A 18 17.93 18.50 24.35
C LEU A 18 18.71 17.69 25.39
N LYS A 19 19.29 16.55 24.99
CA LYS A 19 20.14 15.75 25.87
C LYS A 19 21.35 16.56 26.32
N LYS A 20 22.05 17.22 25.38
CA LYS A 20 23.21 18.07 25.67
C LYS A 20 22.85 19.23 26.60
N GLU A 21 21.71 19.87 26.39
CA GLU A 21 21.22 20.94 27.29
C GLU A 21 21.00 20.42 28.72
N CYS A 22 20.46 19.21 28.87
CA CYS A 22 20.27 18.56 30.16
C CYS A 22 21.61 18.21 30.84
N GLU A 23 22.58 17.71 30.06
CA GLU A 23 23.95 17.45 30.50
C GLU A 23 24.64 18.73 31.00
N GLU A 24 24.55 19.82 30.24
CA GLU A 24 25.14 21.13 30.60
C GLU A 24 24.51 21.73 31.86
N LYS A 25 23.22 21.48 32.11
CA LYS A 25 22.48 21.96 33.29
C LYS A 25 22.54 21.03 34.50
N GLY A 26 23.02 19.79 34.32
CA GLY A 26 23.00 18.77 35.37
C GLY A 26 21.60 18.40 35.86
N GLN A 27 20.61 18.39 34.95
CA GLN A 27 19.21 18.11 35.28
C GLN A 27 18.63 17.03 34.38
N LEU A 28 17.65 16.27 34.88
CA LEU A 28 16.90 15.32 34.05
C LEU A 28 15.91 16.05 33.13
N PHE A 29 15.76 15.54 31.91
CA PHE A 29 14.80 16.05 30.96
C PHE A 29 13.37 15.90 31.50
N THR A 30 12.59 16.96 31.36
CA THR A 30 11.15 16.98 31.61
C THR A 30 10.50 17.54 30.37
N ASP A 31 9.58 16.80 29.77
CA ASP A 31 9.07 17.05 28.44
C ASP A 31 7.98 18.14 28.45
N PRO A 32 8.26 19.34 27.92
CA PRO A 32 7.28 20.43 27.93
C PRO A 32 6.10 20.17 26.98
N GLU A 33 6.27 19.31 25.98
CA GLU A 33 5.25 19.01 24.96
C GLU A 33 4.35 17.83 25.36
N PHE A 34 4.68 17.11 26.44
CA PHE A 34 3.89 16.01 26.98
C PHE A 34 4.07 15.91 28.50
N PRO A 35 3.53 16.88 29.26
CA PRO A 35 3.81 17.01 30.69
C PRO A 35 3.27 15.82 31.48
N ALA A 36 3.88 15.55 32.63
CA ALA A 36 3.41 14.59 33.62
C ALA A 36 2.14 15.10 34.36
N ALA A 37 1.06 15.26 33.61
CA ALA A 37 -0.19 15.88 34.04
C ALA A 37 -1.41 15.17 33.43
N GLU A 38 -2.61 15.55 33.89
CA GLU A 38 -3.86 14.91 33.48
C GLU A 38 -4.12 15.05 31.97
N GLU A 39 -3.68 16.14 31.35
CA GLU A 39 -3.90 16.40 29.92
C GLU A 39 -3.17 15.39 29.00
N SER A 40 -2.13 14.74 29.52
CA SER A 40 -1.38 13.69 28.82
C SER A 40 -2.03 12.32 28.97
N LEU A 41 -2.92 12.16 29.94
CA LEU A 41 -3.61 10.90 30.22
C LEU A 41 -4.95 10.84 29.50
N TRP A 42 -5.76 11.90 29.58
CA TRP A 42 -7.12 11.93 29.02
C TRP A 42 -7.53 13.28 28.45
N PHE A 43 -8.56 13.24 27.61
CA PHE A 43 -9.30 14.39 27.11
C PHE A 43 -10.79 14.34 27.48
N ASN A 44 -11.33 13.18 27.88
CA ASN A 44 -12.74 13.03 28.24
C ASN A 44 -12.96 12.20 29.52
N GLN A 45 -12.35 11.01 29.62
CA GLN A 45 -12.59 10.10 30.74
C GLN A 45 -11.41 10.03 31.71
N ALA A 46 -11.59 10.58 32.92
CA ALA A 46 -10.64 10.40 34.01
C ALA A 46 -10.73 8.99 34.61
N ILE A 47 -9.59 8.38 34.90
CA ILE A 47 -9.54 7.14 35.68
C ILE A 47 -9.83 7.50 37.15
N PRO A 48 -10.75 6.79 37.84
CA PRO A 48 -11.06 7.04 39.25
C PRO A 48 -9.98 6.44 40.17
N ALA A 49 -8.71 6.78 39.92
CA ALA A 49 -7.57 6.37 40.71
C ALA A 49 -6.53 7.50 40.74
N ARG A 50 -5.83 7.65 41.88
CA ARG A 50 -4.75 8.64 42.01
C ARG A 50 -3.54 8.15 41.22
N ILE A 51 -3.25 8.80 40.10
CA ILE A 51 -2.08 8.50 39.27
C ILE A 51 -0.89 9.32 39.75
N GLU A 52 0.25 8.64 39.89
CA GLU A 52 1.54 9.23 40.19
C GLU A 52 2.50 8.98 39.03
N TRP A 53 3.17 10.02 38.55
CA TRP A 53 4.20 9.90 37.54
C TRP A 53 5.53 9.64 38.21
N LYS A 54 6.16 8.51 37.88
CA LYS A 54 7.44 8.07 38.48
C LYS A 54 8.45 7.73 37.41
N ARG A 55 9.72 7.99 37.68
CA ARG A 55 10.83 7.56 36.82
C ARG A 55 11.20 6.10 37.10
N PRO A 56 11.88 5.42 36.17
CA PRO A 56 12.30 4.03 36.30
C PRO A 56 13.09 3.71 37.56
N ARG A 57 14.01 4.60 37.95
CA ARG A 57 14.83 4.46 39.17
C ARG A 57 14.01 4.52 40.47
N GLU A 58 12.75 4.94 40.42
CA GLU A 58 11.83 4.93 41.56
C GLU A 58 10.97 3.65 41.60
N LEU A 59 11.02 2.83 40.55
CA LEU A 59 10.17 1.65 40.35
C LEU A 59 10.94 0.34 40.40
N CYS A 60 12.21 0.34 40.00
CA CYS A 60 13.07 -0.84 39.95
C CYS A 60 14.54 -0.49 40.25
N ASP A 61 15.30 -1.48 40.69
CA ASP A 61 16.68 -1.29 41.15
C ASP A 61 17.67 -1.08 40.00
N ASN A 62 17.43 -1.71 38.84
CA ASN A 62 18.35 -1.70 37.70
C ASN A 62 17.60 -1.47 36.38
N PRO A 63 17.05 -0.27 36.15
CA PRO A 63 16.31 0.02 34.94
C PRO A 63 17.18 -0.16 33.70
N ARG A 64 16.60 -0.80 32.69
CA ARG A 64 17.18 -1.07 31.37
C ARG A 64 16.16 -0.74 30.29
N LEU A 65 16.66 -0.30 29.14
CA LEU A 65 15.84 -0.16 27.96
C LEU A 65 15.54 -1.55 27.42
N PHE A 66 16.57 -2.41 27.32
CA PHE A 66 16.43 -3.82 26.94
C PHE A 66 17.17 -4.74 27.92
N VAL A 67 16.57 -5.89 28.27
CA VAL A 67 17.26 -6.92 29.07
C VAL A 67 17.80 -8.03 28.17
N GLU A 68 16.93 -8.68 27.39
CA GLU A 68 17.31 -9.78 26.47
C GLU A 68 17.05 -9.42 24.99
N GLY A 69 17.02 -8.12 24.67
CA GLY A 69 16.66 -7.60 23.35
C GLY A 69 15.19 -7.20 23.28
N VAL A 70 14.59 -7.29 22.09
CA VAL A 70 13.15 -7.06 21.92
C VAL A 70 12.43 -8.40 21.77
N SER A 71 11.42 -8.62 22.60
CA SER A 71 10.55 -9.77 22.52
C SER A 71 9.10 -9.35 22.65
N SER A 72 8.22 -10.09 22.00
CA SER A 72 6.79 -9.96 22.22
C SER A 72 6.34 -10.43 23.62
N ASN A 73 7.24 -11.03 24.42
CA ASN A 73 6.98 -11.31 25.85
C ASN A 73 7.02 -10.04 26.72
N ASP A 74 7.64 -8.98 26.23
CA ASP A 74 7.86 -7.71 26.95
C ASP A 74 6.62 -6.79 26.87
N LEU A 75 5.54 -7.31 26.29
CA LEU A 75 4.32 -6.59 25.93
C LEU A 75 3.14 -7.16 26.72
N ASN A 76 2.85 -6.55 27.86
CA ASN A 76 1.64 -6.85 28.61
C ASN A 76 0.74 -5.63 28.59
N GLN A 77 -0.41 -5.77 27.92
CA GLN A 77 -1.41 -4.72 27.84
C GLN A 77 -1.84 -4.29 29.25
N GLY A 78 -1.80 -2.98 29.50
CA GLY A 78 -2.30 -2.39 30.73
C GLY A 78 -3.82 -2.19 30.71
N GLN A 79 -4.30 -1.18 31.44
CA GLN A 79 -5.75 -0.92 31.58
C GLN A 79 -6.39 -0.24 30.35
N LEU A 80 -5.61 0.06 29.31
CA LEU A 80 -6.05 0.77 28.13
C LEU A 80 -6.53 -0.20 27.04
N GLY A 81 -7.63 0.15 26.37
CA GLY A 81 -8.16 -0.61 25.22
C GLY A 81 -7.37 -0.39 23.93
N ASN A 82 -6.05 -0.63 23.97
CA ASN A 82 -5.12 -0.43 22.86
C ASN A 82 -4.43 -1.74 22.40
N CYS A 83 -5.08 -2.89 22.58
CA CYS A 83 -4.62 -4.20 22.10
C CYS A 83 -4.12 -4.18 20.64
N TRP A 84 -4.73 -3.34 19.78
CA TRP A 84 -4.33 -3.11 18.40
C TRP A 84 -2.88 -2.59 18.26
N PHE A 85 -2.44 -1.71 19.17
CA PHE A 85 -1.07 -1.20 19.22
C PHE A 85 -0.12 -2.28 19.73
N VAL A 86 -0.49 -2.95 20.83
CA VAL A 86 0.33 -4.01 21.44
C VAL A 86 0.59 -5.15 20.44
N ALA A 87 -0.45 -5.59 19.72
CA ALA A 87 -0.31 -6.60 18.66
C ALA A 87 0.60 -6.13 17.51
N ALA A 88 0.53 -4.86 17.13
CA ALA A 88 1.40 -4.30 16.10
C ALA A 88 2.87 -4.24 16.55
N VAL A 89 3.13 -3.87 17.82
CA VAL A 89 4.48 -3.90 18.40
C VAL A 89 4.98 -5.34 18.52
N ALA A 90 4.13 -6.28 18.92
CA ALA A 90 4.47 -7.70 18.97
C ALA A 90 4.81 -8.26 17.58
N SER A 91 4.12 -7.80 16.54
CA SER A 91 4.47 -8.14 15.16
C SER A 91 5.81 -7.52 14.74
N LEU A 92 6.09 -6.28 15.16
CA LEU A 92 7.35 -5.59 14.86
C LEU A 92 8.57 -6.34 15.42
N THR A 93 8.45 -6.98 16.58
CA THR A 93 9.55 -7.75 17.20
C THR A 93 9.90 -9.04 16.43
N LEU A 94 9.04 -9.50 15.51
CA LEU A 94 9.26 -10.72 14.73
C LEU A 94 10.27 -10.51 13.59
N GLU A 95 10.34 -9.30 13.04
CA GLU A 95 11.26 -8.98 11.94
C GLU A 95 12.57 -8.41 12.47
N LYS A 96 13.67 -9.08 12.10
CA LYS A 96 15.01 -8.67 12.52
C LYS A 96 15.31 -7.28 11.95
N ASP A 97 15.83 -6.42 12.82
CA ASP A 97 16.27 -5.04 12.53
C ASP A 97 15.16 -4.02 12.25
N LEU A 98 13.92 -4.41 11.94
CA LEU A 98 12.84 -3.45 11.64
C LEU A 98 12.52 -2.55 12.83
N TRP A 99 12.57 -3.09 14.04
CA TRP A 99 12.39 -2.32 15.27
C TRP A 99 13.46 -1.24 15.47
N LYS A 100 14.65 -1.38 14.87
CA LYS A 100 15.75 -0.39 14.99
C LYS A 100 15.44 0.89 14.22
N GLU A 101 14.55 0.84 13.24
CA GLU A 101 14.01 2.04 12.60
C GLU A 101 13.11 2.83 13.56
N VAL A 102 12.42 2.14 14.46
CA VAL A 102 11.52 2.73 15.47
C VAL A 102 12.29 3.18 16.73
N ILE A 103 13.28 2.41 17.17
CA ILE A 103 14.14 2.74 18.32
C ILE A 103 15.59 2.92 17.81
N PRO A 104 15.90 4.07 17.20
CA PRO A 104 17.20 4.32 16.60
C PRO A 104 18.29 4.49 17.66
N ASP A 105 19.50 4.07 17.36
CA ASP A 105 20.69 4.25 18.22
C ASP A 105 20.43 3.83 19.68
N TYR A 106 19.65 2.76 19.83
CA TYR A 106 19.12 2.29 21.11
C TYR A 106 20.19 2.10 22.20
N LYS A 107 21.43 1.79 21.81
CA LYS A 107 22.58 1.68 22.72
C LYS A 107 22.96 3.01 23.37
N GLU A 108 22.81 4.14 22.68
CA GLU A 108 23.07 5.48 23.21
C GLU A 108 21.98 5.95 24.18
N GLN A 109 20.83 5.28 24.16
CA GLN A 109 19.68 5.55 25.00
C GLN A 109 19.60 4.61 26.22
N GLU A 110 20.44 3.58 26.26
CA GLU A 110 20.46 2.59 27.35
C GLU A 110 20.98 3.22 28.65
N TRP A 111 20.52 2.70 29.79
CA TRP A 111 21.08 3.05 31.08
C TRP A 111 22.51 2.51 31.18
N ASP A 112 23.48 3.43 31.13
CA ASP A 112 24.89 3.14 31.33
C ASP A 112 25.19 3.03 32.83
N THR A 113 25.47 1.80 33.27
CA THR A 113 25.85 1.52 34.67
C THR A 113 27.29 1.92 34.98
N GLU A 114 28.16 2.02 33.97
CA GLU A 114 29.55 2.44 34.13
C GLU A 114 29.68 3.97 34.17
N HIS A 115 28.81 4.68 33.45
CA HIS A 115 28.76 6.14 33.41
C HIS A 115 27.35 6.68 33.71
N PRO A 116 26.87 6.62 34.97
CA PRO A 116 25.51 7.04 35.34
C PRO A 116 25.17 8.50 35.04
N GLU A 117 26.18 9.36 34.85
CA GLU A 117 26.07 10.77 34.45
C GLU A 117 25.59 10.96 33.00
N ASN A 118 25.73 9.93 32.15
CA ASN A 118 25.26 9.96 30.77
C ASN A 118 23.73 9.87 30.66
N TYR A 119 23.07 9.42 31.73
CA TYR A 119 21.62 9.32 31.82
C TYR A 119 21.01 10.69 32.12
N GLN A 120 20.13 11.16 31.24
CA GLN A 120 19.37 12.39 31.41
C GLN A 120 17.85 12.21 31.37
N GLY A 121 17.36 10.97 31.53
CA GLY A 121 15.92 10.69 31.55
C GLY A 121 15.21 11.11 30.26
N ILE A 122 15.87 10.97 29.11
CA ILE A 122 15.42 11.39 27.78
C ILE A 122 15.60 10.25 26.79
N PHE A 123 14.58 10.00 25.97
CA PHE A 123 14.53 8.91 24.99
C PHE A 123 13.94 9.41 23.68
N ARG A 124 14.26 8.74 22.56
CA ARG A 124 13.75 9.02 21.23
C ARG A 124 13.21 7.78 20.53
N PHE A 125 12.12 7.99 19.80
CA PHE A 125 11.46 6.99 18.98
C PHE A 125 11.15 7.60 17.61
N ARG A 126 11.01 6.77 16.58
CA ARG A 126 10.63 7.20 15.24
C ARG A 126 9.39 6.47 14.78
N PHE A 127 8.47 7.25 14.21
CA PHE A 127 7.24 6.73 13.64
C PHE A 127 7.08 7.29 12.24
N TRP A 128 6.73 6.44 11.30
CA TRP A 128 6.36 6.86 9.96
C TRP A 128 5.00 7.54 10.02
N ARG A 129 4.95 8.81 9.64
CA ARG A 129 3.72 9.62 9.67
C ARG A 129 3.53 10.26 8.31
N PHE A 130 2.53 9.75 7.59
CA PHE A 130 2.04 10.32 6.34
C PHE A 130 3.18 10.66 5.36
N GLY A 131 4.02 9.67 5.07
CA GLY A 131 5.12 9.79 4.11
C GLY A 131 6.51 10.07 4.69
N THR A 132 6.61 10.45 5.95
CA THR A 132 7.89 10.90 6.54
C THR A 132 8.13 10.27 7.91
N TRP A 133 9.37 9.85 8.17
CA TRP A 133 9.78 9.43 9.50
C TRP A 133 9.83 10.63 10.45
N THR A 134 9.05 10.55 11.52
CA THR A 134 8.94 11.58 12.54
C THR A 134 9.58 11.09 13.84
N GLU A 135 10.60 11.80 14.31
CA GLU A 135 11.26 11.52 15.58
C GLU A 135 10.49 12.21 16.72
N VAL A 136 10.27 11.46 17.79
CA VAL A 136 9.51 11.85 18.97
C VAL A 136 10.40 11.63 20.18
N VAL A 137 10.68 12.72 20.87
CA VAL A 137 11.44 12.72 22.13
C VAL A 137 10.45 12.64 23.29
N VAL A 138 10.77 11.85 24.32
CA VAL A 138 10.01 11.77 25.57
C VAL A 138 10.96 11.73 26.76
N ASP A 139 10.51 12.24 27.91
CA ASP A 139 11.13 11.86 29.18
C ASP A 139 10.66 10.48 29.65
N ASP A 140 11.23 9.95 30.73
CA ASP A 140 10.87 8.64 31.29
C ASP A 140 9.93 8.66 32.51
N LEU A 141 9.22 9.77 32.76
CA LEU A 141 8.15 9.77 33.74
C LEU A 141 7.01 8.89 33.24
N LEU A 142 6.67 7.82 33.97
CA LEU A 142 5.62 6.87 33.58
C LEU A 142 4.44 6.91 34.56
N PRO A 143 3.19 6.82 34.06
CA PRO A 143 1.99 6.78 34.92
C PRO A 143 1.91 5.51 35.77
N THR A 144 1.72 5.68 37.07
CA THR A 144 1.61 4.58 38.03
C THR A 144 0.41 4.70 38.95
N ILE A 145 -0.09 3.56 39.42
CA ILE A 145 -1.05 3.44 40.53
C ILE A 145 -0.41 2.51 41.56
N ASN A 146 -0.25 2.98 42.80
CA ASN A 146 0.39 2.21 43.88
C ASN A 146 1.79 1.66 43.50
N GLY A 147 2.57 2.44 42.74
CA GLY A 147 3.90 2.03 42.29
C GLY A 147 3.93 1.00 41.14
N GLN A 148 2.78 0.66 40.55
CA GLN A 148 2.70 -0.20 39.36
C GLN A 148 2.34 0.60 38.13
N LEU A 149 3.00 0.30 36.99
CA LEU A 149 2.67 0.90 35.69
C LEU A 149 1.22 0.61 35.30
N VAL A 150 0.51 1.66 34.87
CA VAL A 150 -0.92 1.61 34.48
C VAL A 150 -1.12 1.03 33.09
N TYR A 151 -0.21 1.39 32.17
CA TYR A 151 -0.30 1.03 30.76
C TYR A 151 0.62 -0.15 30.41
N ASN A 152 1.12 -0.24 29.19
CA ASN A 152 1.94 -1.35 28.74
C ASN A 152 3.19 -1.52 29.61
N ARG A 153 3.58 -2.78 29.88
CA ARG A 153 4.74 -3.14 30.71
C ARG A 153 5.32 -4.51 30.35
N SER A 154 6.62 -4.69 30.59
CA SER A 154 7.27 -6.01 30.51
C SER A 154 6.95 -6.88 31.73
N LYS A 155 7.14 -8.20 31.59
CA LYS A 155 7.14 -9.14 32.72
C LYS A 155 8.37 -8.93 33.60
N ASP A 156 9.48 -8.51 33.01
CA ASP A 156 10.65 -8.04 33.76
C ASP A 156 10.44 -6.57 34.17
N GLN A 157 10.46 -6.30 35.47
CA GLN A 157 10.25 -4.95 35.99
C GLN A 157 11.37 -3.97 35.63
N ASN A 158 12.54 -4.49 35.24
CA ASN A 158 13.68 -3.67 34.82
C ASN A 158 13.60 -3.24 33.36
N GLU A 159 12.72 -3.82 32.54
CA GLU A 159 12.70 -3.60 31.10
C GLU A 159 11.60 -2.63 30.65
N LEU A 160 11.99 -1.53 29.99
CA LEU A 160 11.10 -0.37 29.81
C LEU A 160 10.92 0.14 28.38
N TRP A 161 11.57 -0.45 27.37
CA TRP A 161 11.40 -0.01 25.98
C TRP A 161 9.93 0.05 25.55
N SER A 162 9.14 -0.92 25.97
CA SER A 162 7.75 -1.08 25.53
C SER A 162 6.82 -0.04 26.17
N SER A 163 7.06 0.31 27.44
CA SER A 163 6.35 1.37 28.17
C SER A 163 6.67 2.76 27.59
N LEU A 164 7.94 3.02 27.28
CA LEU A 164 8.40 4.29 26.71
C LEU A 164 7.97 4.46 25.25
N LEU A 165 7.96 3.37 24.47
CA LEU A 165 7.43 3.37 23.10
C LEU A 165 5.94 3.75 23.08
N GLU A 166 5.14 3.16 23.97
CA GLU A 166 3.72 3.50 24.11
C GLU A 166 3.54 4.97 24.51
N LYS A 167 4.35 5.48 25.43
CA LYS A 167 4.35 6.90 25.80
C LYS A 167 4.62 7.82 24.60
N ALA A 168 5.64 7.52 23.80
CA ALA A 168 5.97 8.30 22.61
C ALA A 168 4.83 8.25 21.57
N TYR A 169 4.17 7.11 21.43
CA TYR A 169 3.01 6.97 20.55
C TYR A 169 1.77 7.71 21.09
N ALA A 170 1.56 7.72 22.41
CA ALA A 170 0.53 8.51 23.08
C ALA A 170 0.76 10.02 22.89
N LYS A 171 2.01 10.47 22.99
CA LYS A 171 2.41 11.86 22.70
C LYS A 171 2.09 12.28 21.26
N LEU A 172 2.29 11.39 20.28
CA LEU A 172 1.87 11.63 18.89
C LEU A 172 0.35 11.69 18.73
N ALA A 173 -0.37 10.88 19.49
CA ALA A 173 -1.83 10.85 19.49
C ALA A 173 -2.45 11.99 20.32
N GLY A 174 -1.65 12.69 21.13
CA GLY A 174 -2.04 13.81 21.99
C GLY A 174 -2.20 13.44 23.47
N CYS A 175 -2.57 12.19 23.79
CA CYS A 175 -2.66 11.65 25.16
C CYS A 175 -2.82 10.11 25.11
N TYR A 176 -2.76 9.45 26.26
CA TYR A 176 -2.97 7.99 26.35
C TYR A 176 -4.39 7.57 25.95
N GLU A 177 -5.45 8.26 26.40
CA GLU A 177 -6.84 7.95 26.03
C GLU A 177 -7.06 7.97 24.51
N ALA A 178 -6.32 8.80 23.77
CA ALA A 178 -6.42 8.87 22.31
C ALA A 178 -5.96 7.58 21.59
N LEU A 179 -5.27 6.67 22.28
CA LEU A 179 -4.91 5.35 21.78
C LEU A 179 -6.00 4.29 21.97
N GLN A 180 -7.08 4.60 22.70
CA GLN A 180 -8.21 3.69 22.85
C GLN A 180 -8.96 3.54 21.51
N GLY A 181 -9.07 2.30 21.04
CA GLY A 181 -9.72 1.96 19.78
C GLY A 181 -8.93 2.46 18.55
N GLY A 182 -8.27 1.52 17.87
CA GLY A 182 -7.52 1.80 16.64
C GLY A 182 -7.39 0.55 15.76
N ASN A 183 -6.67 0.69 14.66
CA ASN A 183 -6.48 -0.39 13.67
C ASN A 183 -5.03 -0.87 13.71
N THR A 184 -4.80 -2.16 13.91
CA THR A 184 -3.47 -2.76 13.98
C THR A 184 -2.63 -2.49 12.73
N LEU A 185 -3.23 -2.54 11.52
CA LEU A 185 -2.52 -2.23 10.28
C LEU A 185 -2.02 -0.78 10.23
N ASP A 186 -2.76 0.14 10.84
CA ASP A 186 -2.33 1.54 10.91
C ASP A 186 -1.09 1.70 11.81
N ALA A 187 -1.05 1.03 12.96
CA ALA A 187 0.17 0.98 13.78
C ALA A 187 1.35 0.34 13.04
N LEU A 188 1.12 -0.76 12.32
CA LEU A 188 2.17 -1.40 11.53
C LEU A 188 2.73 -0.48 10.45
N VAL A 189 1.88 0.29 9.76
CA VAL A 189 2.34 1.32 8.82
C VAL A 189 3.17 2.38 9.54
N ASP A 190 2.75 2.80 10.74
CA ASP A 190 3.49 3.79 11.54
C ASP A 190 4.85 3.27 12.03
N PHE A 191 5.02 1.97 12.20
CA PHE A 191 6.30 1.37 12.61
C PHE A 191 7.22 1.01 11.44
N THR A 192 6.72 1.02 10.21
CA THR A 192 7.47 0.43 9.08
C THR A 192 7.51 1.29 7.82
N GLY A 193 6.60 2.24 7.66
CA GLY A 193 6.37 2.93 6.38
C GLY A 193 5.83 2.04 5.26
N GLY A 194 5.40 0.82 5.59
CA GLY A 194 4.79 -0.14 4.69
C GLY A 194 3.42 0.30 4.13
N VAL A 195 2.71 -0.66 3.55
CA VAL A 195 1.36 -0.44 3.00
C VAL A 195 0.39 -1.44 3.60
N ALA A 196 -0.73 -0.96 4.13
CA ALA A 196 -1.78 -1.78 4.70
C ALA A 196 -2.69 -2.38 3.62
N GLU A 197 -2.74 -3.71 3.53
CA GLU A 197 -3.72 -4.46 2.73
C GLU A 197 -4.69 -5.18 3.70
N PRO A 198 -5.90 -4.64 3.91
CA PRO A 198 -6.93 -5.30 4.68
C PRO A 198 -7.58 -6.44 3.88
N ILE A 199 -7.96 -7.52 4.57
CA ILE A 199 -8.56 -8.72 4.00
C ILE A 199 -9.78 -9.09 4.83
N ALA A 200 -10.97 -9.01 4.24
CA ALA A 200 -12.21 -9.44 4.87
C ALA A 200 -12.41 -10.95 4.65
N LEU A 201 -12.05 -11.77 5.64
CA LEU A 201 -12.14 -13.24 5.54
C LEU A 201 -13.59 -13.71 5.49
N ASP A 202 -14.45 -13.07 6.29
CA ASP A 202 -15.88 -13.37 6.40
C ASP A 202 -16.68 -13.01 5.14
N LYS A 203 -16.25 -12.00 4.39
CA LYS A 203 -16.95 -11.46 3.22
C LYS A 203 -16.27 -11.77 1.89
N GLY A 204 -15.05 -12.32 1.91
CA GLY A 204 -14.26 -12.59 0.71
C GLY A 204 -14.65 -13.85 -0.06
N GLY A 205 -15.54 -14.68 0.50
CA GLY A 205 -15.98 -15.95 -0.10
C GLY A 205 -14.87 -17.01 -0.15
N TYR A 206 -13.88 -16.92 0.76
CA TYR A 206 -12.74 -17.85 0.80
C TYR A 206 -13.09 -19.22 1.35
N ARG A 207 -14.24 -19.38 2.02
CA ARG A 207 -14.67 -20.67 2.56
C ARG A 207 -15.23 -21.56 1.46
N GLU A 208 -15.97 -20.96 0.54
CA GLU A 208 -16.72 -21.62 -0.51
C GLU A 208 -15.92 -21.77 -1.82
N ASP A 209 -14.90 -20.94 -2.03
CA ASP A 209 -14.11 -20.86 -3.26
C ASP A 209 -12.65 -21.30 -3.01
N GLU A 210 -12.35 -22.55 -3.37
CA GLU A 210 -11.02 -23.14 -3.22
C GLU A 210 -9.92 -22.41 -4.02
N GLU A 211 -10.25 -21.85 -5.19
CA GLU A 211 -9.27 -21.12 -5.99
C GLU A 211 -8.88 -19.80 -5.30
N LYS A 212 -9.87 -19.06 -4.78
CA LYS A 212 -9.62 -17.84 -4.00
C LYS A 212 -8.86 -18.15 -2.71
N LYS A 213 -9.22 -19.23 -2.01
CA LYS A 213 -8.52 -19.70 -0.81
C LYS A 213 -7.05 -20.00 -1.10
N GLU A 214 -6.77 -20.77 -2.15
CA GLU A 214 -5.41 -21.11 -2.53
C GLU A 214 -4.62 -19.87 -2.97
N LYS A 215 -5.25 -18.94 -3.69
CA LYS A 215 -4.67 -17.66 -4.08
C LYS A 215 -4.32 -16.81 -2.85
N LEU A 216 -5.22 -16.72 -1.86
CA LEU A 216 -4.99 -16.01 -0.61
C LEU A 216 -3.80 -16.60 0.16
N PHE A 217 -3.76 -17.92 0.33
CA PHE A 217 -2.64 -18.62 0.96
C PHE A 217 -1.31 -18.27 0.28
N LYS A 218 -1.24 -18.37 -1.06
CA LYS A 218 -0.03 -18.03 -1.84
C LYS A 218 0.39 -16.57 -1.65
N VAL A 219 -0.57 -15.64 -1.55
CA VAL A 219 -0.29 -14.22 -1.32
C VAL A 219 0.28 -13.99 0.07
N MET A 220 -0.33 -14.57 1.11
CA MET A 220 0.12 -14.45 2.49
C MET A 220 1.48 -15.12 2.71
N HIS A 221 1.68 -16.33 2.18
CA HIS A 221 2.96 -17.04 2.22
C HIS A 221 4.09 -16.21 1.61
N LYS A 222 3.89 -15.67 0.39
CA LYS A 222 4.89 -14.81 -0.26
C LYS A 222 5.12 -13.50 0.48
N ALA A 223 4.10 -12.96 1.16
CA ALA A 223 4.25 -11.74 1.95
C ALA A 223 5.12 -12.01 3.18
N ALA A 224 4.83 -13.09 3.92
CA ALA A 224 5.61 -13.52 5.08
C ALA A 224 7.06 -13.85 4.69
N GLU A 225 7.31 -14.56 3.59
CA GLU A 225 8.69 -14.85 3.10
C GLU A 225 9.48 -13.59 2.73
N ARG A 226 8.82 -12.45 2.53
CA ARG A 226 9.44 -11.16 2.20
C ARG A 226 9.49 -10.22 3.40
N GLY A 227 9.26 -10.72 4.60
CA GLY A 227 9.27 -9.95 5.85
C GLY A 227 8.09 -8.99 6.01
N SER A 228 6.99 -9.19 5.26
CA SER A 228 5.77 -8.42 5.53
C SER A 228 5.18 -8.88 6.87
N LEU A 229 4.60 -7.94 7.62
CA LEU A 229 3.96 -8.22 8.91
C LEU A 229 2.49 -8.54 8.68
N LEU A 230 2.00 -9.65 9.25
CA LEU A 230 0.64 -10.14 9.04
C LEU A 230 -0.12 -10.17 10.35
N THR A 231 -1.41 -9.85 10.31
CA THR A 231 -2.28 -9.83 11.49
C THR A 231 -3.66 -10.39 11.19
N CYS A 232 -4.38 -10.80 12.23
CA CYS A 232 -5.79 -11.18 12.10
C CYS A 232 -6.57 -10.88 13.38
N SER A 233 -7.89 -10.84 13.27
CA SER A 233 -8.79 -10.59 14.40
C SER A 233 -10.16 -11.21 14.18
N ILE A 234 -10.90 -11.33 15.27
CA ILE A 234 -12.29 -11.79 15.27
C ILE A 234 -13.17 -10.60 15.66
N ARG A 235 -14.03 -10.16 14.75
CA ARG A 235 -14.92 -9.02 14.94
C ARG A 235 -15.98 -9.35 15.99
N VAL A 236 -16.24 -8.40 16.89
CA VAL A 236 -17.32 -8.48 17.88
C VAL A 236 -18.53 -7.67 17.42
N THR A 237 -19.72 -8.10 17.84
CA THR A 237 -20.97 -7.38 17.54
C THR A 237 -21.45 -6.48 18.67
N SER A 238 -20.94 -6.71 19.88
CA SER A 238 -21.28 -5.97 21.10
C SER A 238 -20.06 -5.74 21.99
N ARG A 239 -20.14 -4.78 22.92
CA ARG A 239 -19.06 -4.53 23.89
C ARG A 239 -18.88 -5.67 24.88
N ASP A 240 -19.94 -6.40 25.20
CA ASP A 240 -19.90 -7.53 26.15
C ASP A 240 -19.11 -8.72 25.60
N GLU A 241 -19.00 -8.82 24.27
CA GLU A 241 -18.17 -9.82 23.61
C GLU A 241 -16.69 -9.40 23.48
N MET A 242 -16.35 -8.15 23.77
CA MET A 242 -14.98 -7.65 23.67
C MET A 242 -14.09 -8.46 24.61
N GLU A 243 -12.98 -8.99 24.08
CA GLU A 243 -12.01 -9.79 24.82
C GLU A 243 -12.57 -11.09 25.43
N ALA A 244 -13.77 -11.52 25.01
CA ALA A 244 -14.37 -12.79 25.41
C ALA A 244 -13.68 -13.97 24.69
N SER A 245 -13.42 -15.04 25.44
CA SER A 245 -12.89 -16.29 24.87
C SER A 245 -14.01 -17.13 24.25
N THR A 246 -13.73 -17.68 23.08
CA THR A 246 -14.53 -18.70 22.39
C THR A 246 -14.30 -20.07 23.02
N GLU A 247 -15.18 -21.04 22.73
CA GLU A 247 -15.04 -22.42 23.18
C GLU A 247 -13.74 -23.08 22.68
N SER A 248 -13.24 -22.66 21.51
CA SER A 248 -11.99 -23.13 20.94
C SER A 248 -10.75 -22.40 21.46
N GLY A 249 -10.90 -21.50 22.44
CA GLY A 249 -9.80 -20.80 23.11
C GLY A 249 -9.42 -19.44 22.52
N LEU A 250 -9.89 -19.11 21.29
CA LEU A 250 -9.62 -17.82 20.63
C LEU A 250 -10.34 -16.67 21.33
N VAL A 251 -9.78 -15.46 21.27
CA VAL A 251 -10.29 -14.26 21.91
C VAL A 251 -10.92 -13.33 20.87
N LYS A 252 -12.15 -12.88 21.13
CA LYS A 252 -12.88 -11.97 20.25
C LYS A 252 -12.51 -10.51 20.50
N GLY A 253 -12.61 -9.68 19.48
CA GLY A 253 -12.32 -8.24 19.58
C GLY A 253 -10.84 -7.93 19.80
N HIS A 254 -9.98 -8.90 19.53
CA HIS A 254 -8.56 -8.88 19.86
C HIS A 254 -7.71 -9.16 18.61
N ALA A 255 -6.53 -8.55 18.55
CA ALA A 255 -5.63 -8.67 17.42
C ALA A 255 -4.55 -9.74 17.68
N TYR A 256 -4.36 -10.62 16.72
CA TYR A 256 -3.33 -11.65 16.70
C TYR A 256 -2.27 -11.32 15.65
N SER A 257 -1.02 -11.64 15.96
CA SER A 257 0.09 -11.59 15.00
C SER A 257 0.16 -12.92 14.25
N VAL A 258 0.29 -12.91 12.93
CA VAL A 258 0.53 -14.13 12.14
C VAL A 258 2.04 -14.27 11.98
N THR A 259 2.62 -15.30 12.60
CA THR A 259 4.08 -15.48 12.69
C THR A 259 4.62 -16.44 11.63
N ALA A 260 3.78 -17.28 11.04
CA ALA A 260 4.17 -18.12 9.90
C ALA A 260 2.98 -18.52 9.03
N VAL A 261 3.22 -18.67 7.72
CA VAL A 261 2.28 -19.28 6.77
C VAL A 261 3.07 -20.31 5.98
N LYS A 262 2.75 -21.60 6.10
CA LYS A 262 3.57 -22.70 5.59
C LYS A 262 2.72 -23.79 4.94
N LYS A 263 3.31 -24.46 3.94
CA LYS A 263 2.77 -25.69 3.37
C LYS A 263 3.45 -26.88 4.05
N VAL A 264 2.68 -27.69 4.76
CA VAL A 264 3.19 -28.81 5.56
C VAL A 264 2.87 -30.13 4.85
N LYS A 265 3.85 -31.04 4.82
CA LYS A 265 3.66 -32.39 4.29
C LYS A 265 3.13 -33.29 5.40
N VAL A 266 2.05 -34.00 5.11
CA VAL A 266 1.43 -34.98 6.02
C VAL A 266 1.37 -36.35 5.34
N GLY A 267 1.51 -37.42 6.12
CA GLY A 267 1.47 -38.81 5.62
C GLY A 267 2.31 -39.78 6.45
N GLU A 268 2.10 -41.09 6.25
CA GLU A 268 2.71 -42.14 7.08
C GLU A 268 4.24 -42.01 7.17
N SER A 269 4.72 -41.85 8.40
CA SER A 269 6.13 -41.75 8.75
C SER A 269 6.79 -43.14 8.81
N GLY A 270 6.68 -43.93 7.73
CA GLY A 270 7.27 -45.25 7.58
C GLY A 270 8.37 -45.30 6.52
N MET A 271 9.40 -46.13 6.73
CA MET A 271 10.56 -46.31 5.83
C MET A 271 10.17 -46.67 4.37
N LEU A 272 8.95 -47.18 4.14
CA LEU A 272 8.43 -47.59 2.83
C LEU A 272 7.51 -46.53 2.16
N SER A 273 7.09 -45.47 2.85
CA SER A 273 6.16 -44.47 2.30
C SER A 273 6.79 -43.59 1.23
N GLY A 274 8.12 -43.41 1.24
CA GLY A 274 8.84 -42.60 0.25
C GLY A 274 8.88 -43.20 -1.16
N ILE A 275 8.49 -44.47 -1.32
CA ILE A 275 8.57 -45.20 -2.59
C ILE A 275 7.19 -45.33 -3.27
N LEU A 276 6.08 -45.30 -2.51
CA LEU A 276 4.73 -45.61 -3.02
C LEU A 276 3.60 -44.64 -2.56
N GLY A 277 3.85 -43.70 -1.65
CA GLY A 277 2.79 -42.85 -1.07
C GLY A 277 2.71 -41.45 -1.68
N ASN A 278 1.50 -41.06 -2.13
CA ASN A 278 1.18 -39.65 -2.41
C ASN A 278 1.24 -38.88 -1.08
N GLN A 279 2.26 -38.05 -0.87
CA GLN A 279 2.32 -37.15 0.27
C GLN A 279 1.30 -36.03 0.10
N GLU A 280 0.30 -36.00 0.98
CA GLU A 280 -0.65 -34.90 1.03
C GLU A 280 0.01 -33.66 1.63
N LYS A 281 -0.42 -32.49 1.17
CA LYS A 281 0.14 -31.21 1.62
C LYS A 281 -0.98 -30.31 2.09
N ILE A 282 -0.92 -29.94 3.37
CA ILE A 282 -1.91 -29.07 3.99
C ILE A 282 -1.37 -27.63 4.13
N TYR A 283 -2.27 -26.67 4.13
CA TYR A 283 -1.97 -25.26 4.35
C TYR A 283 -2.12 -24.95 5.83
N MET A 284 -1.04 -24.46 6.43
CA MET A 284 -0.94 -24.19 7.86
C MET A 284 -0.59 -22.73 8.09
N ILE A 285 -1.10 -22.20 9.19
CA ILE A 285 -0.84 -20.85 9.65
C ILE A 285 -0.51 -20.90 11.15
N ARG A 286 0.50 -20.13 11.56
CA ARG A 286 0.89 -19.95 12.95
C ARG A 286 0.56 -18.53 13.38
N MET A 287 -0.03 -18.39 14.54
CA MET A 287 -0.39 -17.10 15.12
C MET A 287 0.10 -17.01 16.54
N ARG A 288 0.19 -15.77 17.02
CA ARG A 288 0.54 -15.45 18.39
C ARG A 288 -0.48 -14.49 19.00
N ASN A 289 -0.98 -14.87 20.17
CA ASN A 289 -1.70 -13.99 21.06
C ASN A 289 -0.70 -13.05 21.76
N PRO A 290 -0.82 -11.72 21.62
CA PRO A 290 0.08 -10.78 22.30
C PRO A 290 0.02 -10.85 23.83
N TRP A 291 -1.04 -11.40 24.44
CA TRP A 291 -1.06 -11.64 25.88
C TRP A 291 -0.13 -12.76 26.35
N GLY A 292 0.40 -13.55 25.42
CA GLY A 292 1.28 -14.68 25.72
C GLY A 292 0.60 -15.80 26.50
N GLN A 293 -0.70 -16.00 26.27
CA GLN A 293 -1.54 -17.04 26.85
C GLN A 293 -2.83 -17.18 26.00
N LYS A 294 -3.70 -18.14 26.32
CA LYS A 294 -5.01 -18.38 25.67
C LYS A 294 -4.88 -18.75 24.18
N GLU A 295 -4.51 -20.00 23.96
CA GLU A 295 -4.25 -20.58 22.65
C GLU A 295 -5.45 -21.34 22.06
N TRP A 296 -5.33 -21.68 20.78
CA TRP A 296 -6.24 -22.56 20.06
C TRP A 296 -6.28 -23.97 20.66
N ARG A 297 -7.47 -24.51 20.88
CA ARG A 297 -7.69 -25.85 21.46
C ARG A 297 -8.25 -26.88 20.47
N GLY A 298 -8.35 -26.52 19.19
CA GLY A 298 -8.83 -27.43 18.15
C GLY A 298 -7.72 -28.26 17.49
N PRO A 299 -7.99 -28.84 16.30
CA PRO A 299 -6.99 -29.58 15.55
C PRO A 299 -5.72 -28.77 15.30
N TRP A 300 -4.57 -29.42 15.41
CA TRP A 300 -3.23 -28.84 15.28
C TRP A 300 -2.80 -27.86 16.38
N SER A 301 -3.56 -27.75 17.47
CA SER A 301 -3.06 -27.19 18.73
C SER A 301 -1.80 -27.92 19.22
N ASP A 302 -1.09 -27.34 20.18
CA ASP A 302 0.23 -27.82 20.62
C ASP A 302 0.22 -29.29 21.09
N ASP A 303 -0.87 -29.73 21.71
CA ASP A 303 -1.07 -31.10 22.21
C ASP A 303 -1.90 -32.00 21.27
N SER A 304 -2.24 -31.51 20.07
CA SER A 304 -3.12 -32.20 19.14
C SER A 304 -2.48 -33.50 18.59
N PRO A 305 -3.23 -34.62 18.54
CA PRO A 305 -2.72 -35.89 18.01
C PRO A 305 -2.39 -35.85 16.52
N GLU A 306 -2.93 -34.90 15.75
CA GLU A 306 -2.69 -34.66 14.33
C GLU A 306 -1.20 -34.48 14.02
N TRP A 307 -0.44 -33.91 14.96
CA TRP A 307 1.01 -33.80 14.84
C TRP A 307 1.72 -35.15 14.71
N GLN A 308 1.12 -36.27 15.12
CA GLN A 308 1.71 -37.61 14.92
C GLN A 308 1.87 -37.96 13.43
N GLN A 309 1.12 -37.31 12.55
CA GLN A 309 1.17 -37.51 11.09
C GLN A 309 2.30 -36.71 10.41
N VAL A 310 3.06 -35.90 11.17
CA VAL A 310 4.17 -35.08 10.68
C VAL A 310 5.49 -35.62 11.21
N SER A 311 6.44 -35.89 10.32
CA SER A 311 7.77 -36.37 10.69
C SER A 311 8.51 -35.40 11.62
N SER A 312 9.39 -35.91 12.50
CA SER A 312 10.16 -35.07 13.43
C SER A 312 11.01 -33.99 12.74
N SER A 313 11.60 -34.29 11.58
CA SER A 313 12.36 -33.30 10.79
C SER A 313 11.49 -32.14 10.30
N GLU A 314 10.24 -32.41 9.92
CA GLU A 314 9.34 -31.36 9.46
C GLU A 314 8.83 -30.52 10.64
N LYS A 315 8.60 -31.13 11.82
CA LYS A 315 8.29 -30.39 13.07
C LYS A 315 9.40 -29.44 13.50
N GLU A 316 10.65 -29.89 13.42
CA GLU A 316 11.82 -29.07 13.73
C GLU A 316 11.92 -27.87 12.76
N LYS A 317 11.68 -28.08 11.46
CA LYS A 317 11.63 -26.99 10.47
C LYS A 317 10.50 -26.00 10.71
N LEU A 318 9.38 -26.45 11.27
CA LEU A 318 8.28 -25.58 11.65
C LEU A 318 8.59 -24.79 12.94
N GLY A 319 9.61 -25.20 13.70
CA GLY A 319 9.91 -24.62 15.00
C GLY A 319 8.75 -24.81 15.98
N LEU A 320 8.13 -26.01 15.97
CA LEU A 320 7.06 -26.35 16.89
C LEU A 320 7.59 -26.36 18.32
N VAL A 321 7.17 -25.38 19.11
CA VAL A 321 7.35 -25.31 20.57
C VAL A 321 6.05 -25.81 21.22
N LYS A 322 6.13 -26.41 22.41
CA LYS A 322 4.97 -26.90 23.18
C LYS A 322 4.96 -26.23 24.54
N GLU A 323 4.61 -24.95 24.55
CA GLU A 323 4.59 -24.12 25.74
C GLU A 323 3.38 -23.18 25.65
N ASP A 324 2.71 -22.89 26.78
CA ASP A 324 1.62 -21.89 26.80
C ASP A 324 2.24 -20.48 26.76
N ASP A 325 2.72 -20.10 25.59
CA ASP A 325 3.38 -18.83 25.28
C ASP A 325 2.51 -17.93 24.38
N GLY A 326 1.30 -18.38 24.08
CA GLY A 326 0.33 -17.72 23.22
C GLY A 326 0.52 -17.98 21.73
N GLU A 327 1.56 -18.71 21.30
CA GLU A 327 1.81 -19.08 19.91
C GLU A 327 1.23 -20.46 19.60
N PHE A 328 0.47 -20.58 18.51
CA PHE A 328 -0.15 -21.84 18.13
C PHE A 328 -0.31 -21.97 16.62
N TRP A 329 -0.41 -23.21 16.14
CA TRP A 329 -0.72 -23.55 14.75
C TRP A 329 -2.19 -23.92 14.58
N MET A 330 -2.71 -23.69 13.37
CA MET A 330 -3.98 -24.25 12.93
C MET A 330 -3.99 -24.46 11.40
N CYS A 331 -4.96 -25.22 10.90
CA CYS A 331 -5.21 -25.31 9.46
C CYS A 331 -5.70 -23.97 8.89
N PHE A 332 -5.32 -23.68 7.65
CA PHE A 332 -5.73 -22.47 6.95
C PHE A 332 -7.26 -22.40 6.77
N ASP A 333 -7.92 -23.55 6.59
CA ASP A 333 -9.38 -23.67 6.53
C ASP A 333 -10.07 -23.27 7.83
N ASP A 334 -9.56 -23.77 8.97
CA ASP A 334 -10.07 -23.40 10.29
C ASP A 334 -9.84 -21.90 10.54
N TRP A 335 -8.70 -21.36 10.12
CA TRP A 335 -8.40 -19.94 10.24
C TRP A 335 -9.43 -19.07 9.49
N ILE A 336 -9.74 -19.38 8.23
CA ILE A 336 -10.78 -18.67 7.47
C ILE A 336 -12.17 -18.84 8.12
N THR A 337 -12.40 -19.97 8.79
CA THR A 337 -13.66 -20.30 9.45
C THR A 337 -13.86 -19.54 10.77
N HIS A 338 -12.80 -19.33 11.53
CA HIS A 338 -12.87 -18.73 12.86
C HIS A 338 -12.55 -17.23 12.90
N PHE A 339 -11.72 -16.73 11.97
CA PHE A 339 -11.37 -15.31 11.91
C PHE A 339 -12.24 -14.55 10.90
N THR A 340 -12.46 -13.26 11.17
CA THR A 340 -13.30 -12.40 10.32
C THR A 340 -12.46 -11.44 9.47
N ASP A 341 -11.34 -10.98 10.01
CA ASP A 341 -10.51 -9.95 9.41
C ASP A 341 -9.04 -10.35 9.49
N ALA A 342 -8.31 -10.09 8.41
CA ALA A 342 -6.86 -10.23 8.33
C ALA A 342 -6.24 -8.99 7.69
N GLY A 343 -4.93 -8.84 7.87
CA GLY A 343 -4.18 -7.72 7.37
C GLY A 343 -2.77 -8.12 6.96
N ILE A 344 -2.27 -7.49 5.88
CA ILE A 344 -0.87 -7.57 5.49
C ILE A 344 -0.31 -6.14 5.48
N CYS A 345 0.65 -5.85 6.37
CA CYS A 345 1.50 -4.67 6.23
C CYS A 345 2.68 -5.02 5.31
N ARG A 346 2.56 -4.63 4.05
CA ARG A 346 3.54 -4.93 3.01
C ARG A 346 4.77 -4.05 3.16
N LEU A 347 5.91 -4.70 3.40
CA LEU A 347 7.22 -4.07 3.23
C LEU A 347 7.59 -4.14 1.75
N ILE A 348 7.32 -3.05 1.03
CA ILE A 348 7.53 -3.00 -0.41
C ILE A 348 9.01 -2.67 -0.68
N ASN A 349 9.74 -3.65 -1.21
CA ASN A 349 11.13 -3.48 -1.60
C ASN A 349 11.24 -2.54 -2.80
N THR A 350 11.77 -1.34 -2.59
CA THR A 350 12.04 -0.32 -3.63
C THR A 350 13.53 -0.15 -3.92
N SER A 351 14.39 -1.01 -3.34
CA SER A 351 15.83 -0.91 -3.49
C SER A 351 16.29 -1.26 -4.91
N LEU A 352 17.04 -0.35 -5.54
CA LEU A 352 17.58 -0.55 -6.90
C LEU A 352 18.65 -1.65 -6.99
N LEU A 353 19.19 -2.10 -5.85
CA LEU A 353 20.32 -3.05 -5.76
C LEU A 353 19.92 -4.42 -5.20
N SER A 354 18.62 -4.75 -5.20
CA SER A 354 18.14 -6.03 -4.66
C SER A 354 18.19 -7.17 -5.68
N ILE A 355 18.50 -8.37 -5.20
CA ILE A 355 18.37 -9.63 -5.96
C ILE A 355 16.93 -10.17 -5.97
N HIS A 356 16.04 -9.60 -5.14
CA HIS A 356 14.63 -10.00 -5.04
C HIS A 356 13.73 -9.09 -5.87
N LYS A 357 12.42 -9.41 -5.96
CA LYS A 357 11.45 -8.55 -6.65
C LYS A 357 11.46 -7.15 -6.03
N THR A 358 11.67 -6.15 -6.87
CA THR A 358 11.59 -4.73 -6.54
C THR A 358 10.37 -4.09 -7.19
N TRP A 359 9.95 -2.97 -6.63
CA TRP A 359 8.88 -2.10 -7.11
C TRP A 359 9.39 -0.68 -7.26
N VAL A 360 8.83 0.06 -8.22
CA VAL A 360 9.02 1.50 -8.31
C VAL A 360 7.81 2.17 -7.66
N GLU A 361 8.08 3.02 -6.67
CA GLU A 361 7.06 3.80 -5.97
C GLU A 361 6.95 5.19 -6.57
N SER A 362 5.73 5.57 -6.92
CA SER A 362 5.34 6.96 -7.07
C SER A 362 4.51 7.40 -5.87
N ARG A 363 4.94 8.46 -5.20
CA ARG A 363 4.29 9.01 -4.01
C ARG A 363 3.94 10.47 -4.24
N VAL A 364 2.65 10.78 -4.14
CA VAL A 364 2.11 12.12 -4.38
C VAL A 364 1.29 12.57 -3.17
N PHE A 365 1.45 13.84 -2.79
CA PHE A 365 0.64 14.50 -1.77
C PHE A 365 -0.27 15.52 -2.45
N SER A 366 -1.54 15.54 -2.08
CA SER A 366 -2.53 16.46 -2.65
C SER A 366 -3.65 16.71 -1.62
N ARG A 367 -4.70 17.44 -2.00
CA ARG A 367 -5.78 17.83 -1.10
C ARG A 367 -7.11 17.91 -1.84
N TRP A 368 -8.18 17.39 -1.23
CA TRP A 368 -9.55 17.74 -1.60
C TRP A 368 -9.83 19.14 -1.05
N ARG A 369 -10.02 20.10 -1.96
CA ARG A 369 -10.31 21.50 -1.63
C ARG A 369 -11.66 21.87 -2.23
N SER A 370 -12.56 22.37 -1.40
CA SER A 370 -13.84 22.86 -1.86
C SER A 370 -13.68 24.25 -2.47
N ALA A 371 -14.22 24.46 -3.67
CA ALA A 371 -14.36 25.80 -4.24
C ALA A 371 -15.78 25.97 -4.80
N PRO A 372 -16.78 26.17 -3.91
CA PRO A 372 -18.17 26.30 -4.34
C PRO A 372 -18.32 27.47 -5.33
N GLY A 373 -18.98 27.20 -6.46
CA GLY A 373 -19.19 28.20 -7.51
C GLY A 373 -18.03 28.36 -8.51
N ASP A 374 -16.90 27.70 -8.30
CA ASP A 374 -15.80 27.64 -9.28
C ASP A 374 -15.42 26.18 -9.62
N PRO A 375 -16.06 25.58 -10.64
CA PRO A 375 -15.79 24.21 -11.07
C PRO A 375 -14.32 23.97 -11.49
N THR A 376 -13.61 25.01 -11.94
CA THR A 376 -12.23 24.89 -12.41
C THR A 376 -11.22 24.73 -11.27
N HIS A 377 -11.55 25.28 -10.09
CA HIS A 377 -10.72 25.19 -8.89
C HIS A 377 -11.28 24.22 -7.83
N ASN A 378 -12.52 23.75 -7.96
CA ASN A 378 -13.07 22.77 -7.04
C ASN A 378 -12.34 21.42 -7.19
N ARG A 379 -11.90 20.85 -6.07
CA ARG A 379 -11.22 19.55 -5.97
C ARG A 379 -11.89 18.63 -4.95
N ALA A 380 -13.05 19.00 -4.40
CA ALA A 380 -13.83 18.18 -3.48
C ALA A 380 -15.14 17.72 -4.16
N GLY A 381 -14.99 16.93 -5.22
CA GLY A 381 -16.10 16.56 -6.10
C GLY A 381 -17.00 15.44 -5.57
N GLY A 382 -16.55 14.71 -4.55
CA GLY A 382 -17.23 13.52 -4.04
C GLY A 382 -17.14 12.31 -4.97
N CYS A 383 -17.74 11.20 -4.56
CA CYS A 383 -17.72 9.95 -5.32
C CYS A 383 -18.64 10.00 -6.56
N MET A 384 -18.70 8.89 -7.31
CA MET A 384 -19.46 8.77 -8.57
C MET A 384 -20.98 8.99 -8.42
N ASN A 385 -21.52 8.98 -7.20
CA ASN A 385 -22.89 9.41 -6.90
C ASN A 385 -23.11 10.90 -7.23
N ASN A 386 -22.04 11.70 -7.21
CA ASN A 386 -22.03 13.13 -7.54
C ASN A 386 -21.51 13.36 -8.97
N ARG A 387 -22.21 12.84 -9.98
CA ARG A 387 -21.74 12.80 -11.38
C ARG A 387 -21.24 14.15 -11.92
N ASP A 388 -21.94 15.24 -11.60
CA ASP A 388 -21.62 16.58 -12.11
C ASP A 388 -20.30 17.15 -11.55
N THR A 389 -19.88 16.69 -10.37
CA THR A 389 -18.69 17.19 -9.68
C THR A 389 -17.58 16.14 -9.56
N TYR A 390 -17.85 14.88 -9.88
CA TYR A 390 -16.90 13.77 -9.73
C TYR A 390 -15.57 14.00 -10.44
N LEU A 391 -15.59 14.45 -11.69
CA LEU A 391 -14.35 14.70 -12.46
C LEU A 391 -13.62 15.98 -12.02
N GLN A 392 -14.20 16.78 -11.12
CA GLN A 392 -13.53 17.93 -10.53
C GLN A 392 -12.50 17.51 -9.48
N ASN A 393 -12.57 16.30 -8.92
CA ASN A 393 -11.54 15.78 -8.00
C ASN A 393 -10.12 15.83 -8.62
N PRO A 394 -9.05 15.76 -7.80
CA PRO A 394 -7.69 15.60 -8.29
C PRO A 394 -7.57 14.34 -9.16
N GLN A 395 -6.77 14.43 -10.21
CA GLN A 395 -6.60 13.36 -11.19
C GLN A 395 -5.11 13.11 -11.40
N PHE A 396 -4.67 11.86 -11.30
CA PHE A 396 -3.26 11.51 -11.42
C PHE A 396 -3.07 10.52 -12.57
N THR A 397 -2.28 10.89 -13.57
CA THR A 397 -1.88 9.95 -14.62
C THR A 397 -0.76 9.06 -14.14
N PHE A 398 -0.76 7.79 -14.52
CA PHE A 398 0.38 6.88 -14.40
C PHE A 398 0.41 5.88 -15.57
N ASP A 399 1.58 5.31 -15.82
CA ASP A 399 1.85 4.39 -16.92
C ASP A 399 2.14 2.97 -16.38
N VAL A 400 1.63 1.97 -17.07
CA VAL A 400 1.99 0.55 -16.88
C VAL A 400 2.79 0.11 -18.10
N VAL A 401 4.08 -0.14 -17.90
CA VAL A 401 5.03 -0.43 -18.99
C VAL A 401 5.77 -1.74 -18.73
N PRO A 402 6.18 -2.47 -19.79
CA PRO A 402 6.85 -3.75 -19.61
C PRO A 402 8.21 -3.61 -18.94
N LYS A 403 8.55 -4.59 -18.08
CA LYS A 403 9.94 -4.81 -17.67
C LYS A 403 10.80 -5.11 -18.91
N LYS A 404 11.88 -4.34 -19.10
CA LYS A 404 12.91 -4.69 -20.09
C LYS A 404 13.46 -6.08 -19.74
N SER A 405 13.19 -7.09 -20.56
CA SER A 405 13.68 -8.45 -20.37
C SER A 405 15.21 -8.45 -20.28
N THR A 406 15.77 -8.51 -19.08
CA THR A 406 17.20 -8.77 -18.85
C THR A 406 17.50 -10.17 -18.35
N GLN A 407 16.52 -11.02 -18.06
CA GLN A 407 16.76 -12.44 -17.78
C GLN A 407 15.47 -13.26 -17.95
N LYS A 408 15.58 -14.42 -18.59
CA LYS A 408 14.56 -15.47 -18.62
C LYS A 408 14.28 -15.96 -17.20
N THR A 409 13.43 -15.27 -16.44
CA THR A 409 12.94 -15.81 -15.17
C THR A 409 11.95 -16.93 -15.49
N LYS A 410 12.21 -18.12 -14.94
CA LYS A 410 11.36 -19.31 -15.04
C LYS A 410 9.88 -18.94 -14.85
N LYS A 411 9.09 -19.34 -15.84
CA LYS A 411 7.62 -19.41 -15.87
C LYS A 411 7.09 -19.84 -14.50
N VAL A 412 6.60 -18.89 -13.71
CA VAL A 412 5.81 -19.21 -12.51
C VAL A 412 4.44 -19.61 -13.03
N LEU A 413 3.99 -20.82 -12.69
CA LEU A 413 2.68 -21.37 -13.07
C LEU A 413 1.56 -20.56 -12.42
N PHE A 414 1.11 -19.47 -13.03
CA PHE A 414 -0.27 -19.00 -13.05
C PHE A 414 -0.40 -18.20 -14.36
N ASP A 415 -1.46 -18.41 -15.12
CA ASP A 415 -1.78 -17.69 -16.36
C ASP A 415 -1.87 -16.18 -16.11
N VAL A 416 -0.73 -15.50 -16.11
CA VAL A 416 -0.68 -14.06 -16.29
C VAL A 416 -0.61 -13.86 -17.78
N ASP A 417 -1.67 -13.27 -18.34
CA ASP A 417 -1.67 -12.80 -19.72
C ASP A 417 -0.37 -11.99 -19.94
N LYS A 418 0.33 -12.23 -21.05
CA LYS A 418 1.66 -11.63 -21.28
C LYS A 418 1.64 -10.09 -21.35
N ASP A 419 0.44 -9.51 -21.35
CA ASP A 419 0.17 -8.08 -21.49
C ASP A 419 -0.36 -7.39 -20.22
N GLU A 420 -0.48 -8.10 -19.08
CA GLU A 420 -0.90 -7.52 -17.79
C GLU A 420 0.23 -7.48 -16.76
N ASP A 421 0.26 -6.41 -15.96
CA ASP A 421 1.18 -6.23 -14.85
C ASP A 421 0.41 -5.90 -13.57
N THR A 422 0.88 -6.44 -12.44
CA THR A 422 0.30 -6.15 -11.13
C THR A 422 0.60 -4.71 -10.72
N VAL A 423 -0.43 -3.97 -10.34
CA VAL A 423 -0.33 -2.61 -9.80
C VAL A 423 -0.90 -2.58 -8.39
N LEU A 424 -0.18 -1.93 -7.47
CA LEU A 424 -0.65 -1.68 -6.11
C LEU A 424 -0.93 -0.18 -5.95
N ILE A 425 -2.11 0.18 -5.47
CA ILE A 425 -2.51 1.57 -5.26
C ILE A 425 -2.96 1.73 -3.82
N SER A 426 -2.37 2.68 -3.11
CA SER A 426 -2.71 3.03 -1.73
C SER A 426 -3.08 4.50 -1.65
N LEU A 427 -4.29 4.79 -1.15
CA LEU A 427 -4.75 6.13 -0.81
C LEU A 427 -4.79 6.26 0.71
N SER A 428 -4.19 7.30 1.27
CA SER A 428 -4.14 7.52 2.71
C SER A 428 -4.49 8.97 3.06
N GLN A 429 -5.05 9.18 4.25
CA GLN A 429 -5.28 10.49 4.85
C GLN A 429 -4.43 10.64 6.13
N PRO A 430 -4.13 11.88 6.58
CA PRO A 430 -3.44 12.08 7.84
C PRO A 430 -4.22 11.48 9.01
N ASP A 431 -3.49 11.10 10.04
CA ASP A 431 -4.08 10.63 11.28
C ASP A 431 -4.71 11.78 12.06
N THR A 432 -5.97 11.61 12.46
CA THR A 432 -6.75 12.66 13.14
C THR A 432 -6.72 12.54 14.67
N ARG A 433 -6.03 11.54 15.25
CA ARG A 433 -6.07 11.31 16.70
C ARG A 433 -5.58 12.50 17.51
N GLN A 434 -4.58 13.23 17.00
CA GLN A 434 -4.03 14.42 17.66
C GLN A 434 -5.08 15.52 17.89
N THR A 435 -6.10 15.62 17.03
CA THR A 435 -7.17 16.63 17.15
C THR A 435 -8.43 16.07 17.85
N ARG A 436 -8.41 14.84 18.38
CA ARG A 436 -9.56 14.27 19.11
C ARG A 436 -9.96 15.14 20.30
N LYS A 437 -9.00 15.71 21.03
CA LYS A 437 -9.27 16.63 22.14
C LYS A 437 -10.03 17.87 21.68
N GLU A 438 -9.56 18.53 20.63
CA GLU A 438 -10.15 19.75 20.08
C GLU A 438 -11.56 19.50 19.49
N THR A 439 -11.78 18.29 18.97
CA THR A 439 -13.03 17.92 18.29
C THR A 439 -14.02 17.21 19.22
N GLY A 440 -13.69 17.05 20.51
CA GLY A 440 -14.50 16.28 21.46
C GLY A 440 -14.72 14.84 21.03
N GLY A 441 -13.74 14.24 20.33
CA GLY A 441 -13.80 12.89 19.78
C GLY A 441 -14.66 12.73 18.52
N LYS A 442 -15.19 13.83 17.94
CA LYS A 442 -16.14 13.78 16.81
C LYS A 442 -15.50 13.71 15.44
N GLN A 443 -14.24 14.16 15.27
CA GLN A 443 -13.59 14.15 13.96
C GLN A 443 -13.02 12.76 13.66
N GLY A 444 -13.73 12.01 12.83
CA GLY A 444 -13.28 10.73 12.29
C GLY A 444 -12.49 10.86 10.99
N ASN A 445 -12.07 9.72 10.46
CA ASN A 445 -11.56 9.62 9.10
C ASN A 445 -12.65 10.00 8.10
N LEU A 446 -12.27 10.66 7.00
CA LEU A 446 -13.15 10.82 5.84
C LEU A 446 -13.44 9.44 5.24
N THR A 447 -14.67 9.26 4.75
CA THR A 447 -14.97 8.10 3.91
C THR A 447 -14.39 8.37 2.54
N MET A 448 -13.34 7.65 2.15
CA MET A 448 -12.62 7.92 0.90
C MET A 448 -12.51 6.66 0.04
N GLY A 449 -12.24 6.86 -1.24
CA GLY A 449 -12.00 5.80 -2.22
C GLY A 449 -11.38 6.36 -3.49
N PHE A 450 -11.14 5.53 -4.48
CA PHE A 450 -10.65 5.96 -5.78
C PHE A 450 -11.15 5.04 -6.90
N ALA A 451 -11.10 5.55 -8.13
CA ALA A 451 -11.30 4.76 -9.33
C ALA A 451 -10.16 4.99 -10.33
N VAL A 452 -9.92 3.98 -11.16
CA VAL A 452 -8.88 3.96 -12.18
C VAL A 452 -9.54 3.81 -13.54
N TYR A 453 -9.12 4.65 -14.47
CA TYR A 453 -9.61 4.71 -15.84
C TYR A 453 -8.46 4.50 -16.80
N ARG A 454 -8.65 3.67 -17.84
CA ARG A 454 -7.70 3.60 -18.96
C ARG A 454 -7.94 4.83 -19.84
N VAL A 455 -6.86 5.50 -20.23
CA VAL A 455 -6.94 6.74 -21.00
C VAL A 455 -5.97 6.72 -22.18
N GLU A 456 -6.03 7.78 -22.96
CA GLU A 456 -5.23 7.97 -24.15
C GLU A 456 -3.73 8.00 -23.82
N LEU A 457 -2.94 7.32 -24.67
CA LEU A 457 -1.50 7.10 -24.52
C LEU A 457 -0.69 8.37 -24.27
N ASN A 458 -1.19 9.51 -24.78
CA ASN A 458 -0.54 10.79 -24.74
C ASN A 458 -1.35 11.86 -23.98
N ARG A 459 -2.32 11.46 -23.14
CA ARG A 459 -3.10 12.40 -22.31
C ARG A 459 -2.18 13.22 -21.40
N LYS A 460 -2.46 14.52 -21.33
CA LYS A 460 -1.72 15.55 -20.55
C LYS A 460 -2.63 16.51 -19.78
N TYR A 461 -3.93 16.45 -20.03
CA TYR A 461 -4.94 17.35 -19.47
C TYR A 461 -6.03 16.52 -18.80
N ARG A 462 -6.77 17.16 -17.89
CA ARG A 462 -7.82 16.55 -17.07
C ARG A 462 -8.88 15.87 -17.93
N LEU A 463 -9.44 14.79 -17.42
CA LEU A 463 -10.66 14.16 -17.91
C LEU A 463 -11.86 15.03 -17.53
N HIS A 464 -12.74 15.23 -18.50
CA HIS A 464 -14.03 15.92 -18.36
C HIS A 464 -15.21 15.06 -18.81
N THR A 465 -14.89 13.92 -19.45
CA THR A 465 -15.84 12.90 -19.85
C THR A 465 -15.47 11.58 -19.17
N MET A 466 -16.47 10.84 -18.71
CA MET A 466 -16.26 9.55 -18.07
C MET A 466 -15.73 8.53 -19.09
N LYS A 467 -14.65 7.85 -18.72
CA LYS A 467 -14.09 6.71 -19.47
C LYS A 467 -14.50 5.40 -18.81
N GLU A 468 -14.18 4.28 -19.46
CA GLU A 468 -14.36 2.96 -18.87
C GLU A 468 -13.51 2.82 -17.60
N LYS A 469 -14.16 2.45 -16.51
CA LYS A 469 -13.53 2.19 -15.22
C LYS A 469 -12.93 0.78 -15.24
N VAL A 470 -11.62 0.66 -15.03
CA VAL A 470 -10.90 -0.61 -15.07
C VAL A 470 -10.61 -1.19 -13.68
N ALA A 471 -10.60 -0.34 -12.65
CA ALA A 471 -10.47 -0.76 -11.25
C ALA A 471 -11.03 0.32 -10.33
N ASP A 472 -11.40 -0.04 -9.11
CA ASP A 472 -11.80 0.87 -8.05
C ASP A 472 -11.55 0.28 -6.66
N SER A 473 -11.52 1.17 -5.67
CA SER A 473 -11.58 0.77 -4.27
C SER A 473 -13.02 0.80 -3.76
N ILE A 474 -13.27 0.06 -2.68
CA ILE A 474 -14.43 0.33 -1.85
C ILE A 474 -14.28 1.69 -1.16
N TYR A 475 -15.41 2.27 -0.75
CA TYR A 475 -15.43 3.47 0.08
C TYR A 475 -15.54 3.05 1.54
N ILE A 476 -14.59 3.49 2.35
CA ILE A 476 -14.51 3.12 3.76
C ILE A 476 -13.90 4.27 4.57
N ASN A 477 -14.34 4.41 5.81
CA ASN A 477 -13.90 5.42 6.77
C ASN A 477 -12.63 4.98 7.53
N THR A 478 -11.62 4.53 6.80
CA THR A 478 -10.31 4.13 7.34
C THR A 478 -9.24 5.16 7.00
N ARG A 479 -8.09 5.10 7.68
CA ARG A 479 -6.96 5.99 7.42
C ARG A 479 -6.29 5.70 6.08
N SER A 480 -6.40 4.46 5.58
CA SER A 480 -5.90 4.07 4.27
C SER A 480 -6.85 3.10 3.54
N ASN A 481 -6.79 3.17 2.22
CA ASN A 481 -7.47 2.29 1.27
C ASN A 481 -6.43 1.70 0.33
N PHE A 482 -6.57 0.41 0.02
CA PHE A 482 -5.61 -0.31 -0.80
C PHE A 482 -6.31 -1.15 -1.85
N VAL A 483 -5.79 -1.11 -3.07
CA VAL A 483 -6.22 -2.00 -4.16
C VAL A 483 -4.98 -2.62 -4.80
N ARG A 484 -5.04 -3.94 -4.96
CA ARG A 484 -4.16 -4.70 -5.83
C ARG A 484 -4.96 -5.15 -7.03
N THR A 485 -4.54 -4.74 -8.23
CA THR A 485 -5.20 -5.09 -9.48
C THR A 485 -4.17 -5.47 -10.53
N GLU A 486 -4.57 -6.30 -11.48
CA GLU A 486 -3.81 -6.52 -12.71
C GLU A 486 -4.30 -5.51 -13.74
N LEU A 487 -3.39 -4.78 -14.39
CA LEU A 487 -3.72 -3.81 -15.42
C LEU A 487 -2.94 -4.15 -16.68
N ARG A 488 -3.59 -4.03 -17.83
CA ARG A 488 -2.92 -4.09 -19.12
C ARG A 488 -1.87 -2.99 -19.25
N ARG A 489 -0.94 -3.16 -20.18
CA ARG A 489 -0.02 -2.08 -20.53
C ARG A 489 -0.78 -0.89 -21.09
N GLY A 490 -0.41 0.31 -20.66
CA GLY A 490 -1.08 1.53 -21.11
C GLY A 490 -0.92 2.69 -20.14
N ARG A 491 -1.69 3.75 -20.41
CA ARG A 491 -1.79 4.93 -19.55
C ARG A 491 -3.13 4.93 -18.83
N TYR A 492 -3.09 5.34 -17.57
CA TYR A 492 -4.23 5.35 -16.67
C TYR A 492 -4.36 6.70 -15.98
N VAL A 493 -5.58 7.02 -15.55
CA VAL A 493 -5.85 8.10 -14.60
C VAL A 493 -6.49 7.49 -13.36
N VAL A 494 -5.93 7.76 -12.19
CA VAL A 494 -6.56 7.49 -10.90
C VAL A 494 -7.18 8.76 -10.34
N ILE A 495 -8.44 8.67 -9.91
CA ILE A 495 -9.23 9.77 -9.35
C ILE A 495 -9.58 9.41 -7.90
N PRO A 496 -8.80 9.90 -6.91
CA PRO A 496 -9.14 9.76 -5.51
C PRO A 496 -10.20 10.78 -5.09
N THR A 497 -11.18 10.32 -4.32
CA THR A 497 -12.34 11.10 -3.91
C THR A 497 -12.74 10.79 -2.47
N THR A 498 -13.31 11.77 -1.78
CA THR A 498 -14.20 11.53 -0.65
C THR A 498 -15.53 10.93 -1.12
N PHE A 499 -16.31 10.34 -0.21
CA PHE A 499 -17.64 9.83 -0.53
C PHE A 499 -18.59 10.98 -0.84
N ASP A 500 -18.68 11.94 0.08
CA ASP A 500 -19.50 13.13 -0.07
C ASP A 500 -18.71 14.26 -0.74
N LYS A 501 -19.42 15.10 -1.50
CA LYS A 501 -18.82 16.30 -2.10
C LYS A 501 -18.62 17.39 -1.05
N ASN A 502 -17.72 18.33 -1.33
CA ASN A 502 -17.33 19.45 -0.45
C ASN A 502 -16.59 19.04 0.84
N GLU A 503 -16.30 17.76 1.04
CA GLU A 503 -15.41 17.33 2.11
C GLU A 503 -13.96 17.69 1.77
N GLU A 504 -13.28 18.33 2.72
CA GLU A 504 -11.88 18.71 2.57
C GLU A 504 -10.96 17.83 3.39
N GLY A 505 -9.80 17.51 2.83
CA GLY A 505 -8.80 16.72 3.53
C GLY A 505 -7.53 16.57 2.71
N ASP A 506 -6.41 16.39 3.40
CA ASP A 506 -5.15 16.06 2.75
C ASP A 506 -5.13 14.56 2.41
N MET A 507 -4.45 14.22 1.32
CA MET A 507 -4.29 12.85 0.87
C MET A 507 -2.87 12.57 0.41
N MET A 508 -2.47 11.32 0.58
CA MET A 508 -1.26 10.76 0.03
C MET A 508 -1.64 9.56 -0.84
N LEU A 509 -1.24 9.61 -2.10
CA LEU A 509 -1.43 8.54 -3.08
C LEU A 509 -0.07 7.87 -3.34
N ARG A 510 -0.01 6.55 -3.17
CA ARG A 510 1.15 5.73 -3.50
C ARG A 510 0.77 4.73 -4.58
N ILE A 511 1.52 4.69 -5.67
CA ILE A 511 1.34 3.75 -6.78
C ILE A 511 2.63 2.95 -6.94
N PHE A 512 2.50 1.63 -6.94
CA PHE A 512 3.62 0.71 -7.09
C PHE A 512 3.46 -0.11 -8.35
N THR A 513 4.49 -0.07 -9.18
CA THR A 513 4.58 -0.75 -10.46
C THR A 513 5.93 -1.46 -10.58
N ASP A 514 6.01 -2.41 -11.51
CA ASP A 514 7.22 -3.19 -11.76
C ASP A 514 8.35 -2.35 -12.42
N THR A 515 8.01 -1.20 -12.98
CA THR A 515 8.88 -0.23 -13.64
C THR A 515 8.44 1.19 -13.28
N ASP A 516 9.20 2.21 -13.67
CA ASP A 516 8.76 3.61 -13.55
C ASP A 516 7.40 3.82 -14.23
N ASN A 517 6.49 4.49 -13.51
CA ASN A 517 5.11 4.73 -13.91
C ASN A 517 4.84 6.20 -14.25
N ASN A 518 5.83 7.10 -14.22
CA ASN A 518 5.68 8.50 -14.62
C ASN A 518 4.49 9.23 -13.94
N CYS A 519 4.15 8.89 -12.70
CA CYS A 519 2.97 9.44 -12.02
C CYS A 519 2.99 10.97 -11.93
N LYS A 520 1.92 11.64 -12.38
CA LYS A 520 1.79 13.11 -12.42
C LYS A 520 0.36 13.55 -12.17
N GLU A 521 0.18 14.65 -11.44
CA GLU A 521 -1.13 15.30 -11.30
C GLU A 521 -1.50 16.07 -12.58
N LEU A 522 -2.75 15.93 -13.01
CA LEU A 522 -3.35 16.69 -14.10
C LEU A 522 -4.00 17.96 -13.55
N HIS A 523 -3.28 19.08 -13.63
CA HIS A 523 -3.78 20.37 -13.15
C HIS A 523 -4.56 21.18 -14.20
N LYS A 524 -4.27 20.96 -15.50
CA LYS A 524 -4.81 21.77 -16.58
C LYS A 524 -5.98 21.10 -17.26
N ASP A 525 -7.07 21.82 -17.46
CA ASP A 525 -8.25 21.34 -18.17
C ASP A 525 -8.03 21.22 -19.69
N GLN A 526 -7.21 22.12 -20.25
CA GLN A 526 -6.89 22.16 -21.67
C GLN A 526 -5.54 22.88 -21.93
N PRO A 527 -5.02 22.90 -23.17
CA PRO A 527 -3.82 23.67 -23.51
C PRO A 527 -3.94 25.14 -23.11
N THR A 528 -2.92 25.67 -22.44
CA THR A 528 -2.89 27.09 -22.05
C THR A 528 -2.52 27.97 -23.24
N ALA A 529 -3.27 29.04 -23.48
CA ALA A 529 -2.87 30.07 -24.42
C ALA A 529 -1.62 30.80 -23.88
N SER A 530 -0.56 30.85 -24.68
CA SER A 530 0.62 31.69 -24.42
C SER A 530 0.52 33.03 -25.17
N CYS A 531 1.34 34.02 -24.80
CA CYS A 531 1.46 35.30 -25.52
C CYS A 531 1.84 35.14 -27.00
N PHE A 532 2.41 33.99 -27.40
CA PHE A 532 2.72 33.67 -28.78
C PHE A 532 1.59 32.92 -29.51
N SER A 533 0.46 32.64 -28.86
CA SER A 533 -0.64 31.87 -29.47
C SER A 533 -1.32 32.58 -30.63
N GLY A 534 -1.29 33.92 -30.65
CA GLY A 534 -1.75 34.71 -31.80
C GLY A 534 -0.88 34.50 -33.06
N ILE A 535 0.40 34.15 -32.90
CA ILE A 535 1.34 33.95 -34.02
C ILE A 535 1.50 32.46 -34.35
N LEU A 536 1.62 31.61 -33.32
CA LEU A 536 1.84 30.17 -33.46
C LEU A 536 0.53 29.37 -33.61
N GLY A 537 -0.63 30.01 -33.47
CA GLY A 537 -1.94 29.38 -33.45
C GLY A 537 -2.27 28.66 -32.13
N TYR A 538 -3.54 28.68 -31.75
CA TYR A 538 -4.12 27.95 -30.62
C TYR A 538 -4.93 26.74 -31.12
N PRO A 539 -5.02 25.63 -30.37
CA PRO A 539 -5.90 24.52 -30.74
C PRO A 539 -7.34 24.97 -30.97
N GLN A 540 -7.93 24.55 -32.08
CA GLN A 540 -9.31 24.84 -32.46
C GLN A 540 -10.22 23.61 -32.34
N ALA A 541 -9.63 22.42 -32.21
CA ALA A 541 -10.36 21.19 -31.99
C ALA A 541 -9.54 20.21 -31.15
N VAL A 542 -10.22 19.32 -30.44
CA VAL A 542 -9.64 18.13 -29.82
C VAL A 542 -10.12 16.90 -30.58
N THR A 543 -9.24 15.95 -30.85
CA THR A 543 -9.56 14.73 -31.60
C THR A 543 -9.01 13.52 -30.88
N SER A 544 -9.89 12.58 -30.55
CA SER A 544 -9.50 11.25 -30.10
C SER A 544 -9.47 10.27 -31.26
N VAL A 545 -8.48 9.39 -31.26
CA VAL A 545 -8.26 8.36 -32.27
C VAL A 545 -8.05 7.04 -31.55
N HIS A 546 -9.05 6.17 -31.58
CA HIS A 546 -9.02 4.82 -31.02
C HIS A 546 -8.68 3.83 -32.12
N LEU A 547 -7.46 3.32 -32.11
CA LEU A 547 -7.01 2.29 -33.03
C LEU A 547 -7.36 0.92 -32.44
N HIS A 548 -8.31 0.22 -33.09
CA HIS A 548 -8.79 -1.09 -32.64
C HIS A 548 -7.82 -2.19 -33.03
N SER A 549 -7.57 -2.33 -34.33
CA SER A 549 -6.75 -3.42 -34.86
C SER A 549 -6.20 -3.11 -36.25
N ALA A 550 -5.22 -3.90 -36.68
CA ALA A 550 -4.87 -4.04 -38.10
C ALA A 550 -5.09 -5.48 -38.54
N THR A 551 -5.34 -5.70 -39.82
CA THR A 551 -5.58 -7.03 -40.42
C THR A 551 -4.86 -7.15 -41.74
N GLY A 552 -4.44 -8.36 -42.10
CA GLY A 552 -3.85 -8.64 -43.41
C GLY A 552 -2.44 -8.07 -43.61
N LEU A 553 -1.70 -7.81 -42.52
CA LEU A 553 -0.34 -7.30 -42.60
C LEU A 553 0.60 -8.34 -43.25
N SER A 554 1.27 -7.95 -44.33
CA SER A 554 2.21 -8.84 -45.04
C SER A 554 3.50 -9.08 -44.24
N LYS A 555 4.02 -10.31 -44.29
CA LYS A 555 5.36 -10.66 -43.79
C LYS A 555 6.42 -10.23 -44.79
N LYS A 556 6.73 -8.93 -44.91
CA LYS A 556 7.92 -8.51 -45.66
C LYS A 556 9.16 -9.13 -44.97
N GLN A 557 9.87 -10.02 -45.68
CA GLN A 557 11.12 -10.62 -45.19
C GLN A 557 12.20 -9.53 -45.15
N GLY A 558 12.49 -9.01 -43.97
CA GLY A 558 13.68 -8.20 -43.76
C GLY A 558 14.95 -9.04 -43.96
N THR A 559 16.04 -8.40 -44.39
CA THR A 559 17.31 -9.04 -44.80
C THR A 559 17.97 -9.90 -43.70
N PHE A 560 17.52 -9.80 -42.45
CA PHE A 560 17.93 -10.61 -41.29
C PHE A 560 16.73 -10.99 -40.38
N SER A 561 15.56 -11.29 -40.95
CA SER A 561 14.32 -11.53 -40.19
C SER A 561 14.30 -12.88 -39.46
N LEU A 562 14.16 -12.87 -38.14
CA LEU A 562 13.52 -13.97 -37.40
C LEU A 562 12.06 -14.09 -37.87
N LYS A 563 11.47 -15.29 -37.80
CA LYS A 563 10.10 -15.62 -38.29
C LYS A 563 8.93 -14.82 -37.65
N LYS A 564 9.20 -13.85 -36.77
CA LYS A 564 8.19 -13.13 -35.97
C LYS A 564 7.79 -11.80 -36.59
N THR A 565 6.50 -11.49 -36.58
CA THR A 565 5.93 -10.22 -37.08
C THR A 565 5.54 -9.32 -35.90
N ASP A 566 6.53 -8.72 -35.26
CA ASP A 566 6.31 -7.82 -34.13
C ASP A 566 5.93 -6.44 -34.66
N THR A 567 4.76 -5.92 -34.32
CA THR A 567 4.24 -4.67 -34.93
C THR A 567 3.81 -3.64 -33.91
N TYR A 568 3.91 -2.36 -34.27
CA TYR A 568 3.36 -1.24 -33.51
C TYR A 568 2.83 -0.16 -34.45
N ALA A 569 1.91 0.67 -33.97
CA ALA A 569 1.38 1.81 -34.70
C ALA A 569 1.93 3.13 -34.17
N VAL A 570 2.04 4.12 -35.05
CA VAL A 570 2.32 5.52 -34.71
C VAL A 570 1.20 6.37 -35.27
N ILE A 571 0.39 6.95 -34.38
CA ILE A 571 -0.71 7.85 -34.69
C ILE A 571 -0.16 9.27 -34.66
N LYS A 572 -0.35 10.05 -35.72
CA LYS A 572 0.22 11.39 -35.91
C LYS A 572 -0.85 12.42 -36.23
N SER A 573 -0.68 13.61 -35.66
CA SER A 573 -1.41 14.83 -36.01
C SER A 573 -0.42 15.99 -36.12
N GLY A 574 -0.04 16.34 -37.34
CA GLY A 574 1.04 17.32 -37.59
C GLY A 574 2.36 16.86 -36.98
N SER A 575 2.95 17.68 -36.11
CA SER A 575 4.22 17.37 -35.41
C SER A 575 4.07 16.54 -34.15
N LYS A 576 2.84 16.21 -33.73
CA LYS A 576 2.57 15.40 -32.54
C LYS A 576 2.30 13.95 -32.92
N SER A 577 2.74 13.04 -32.06
CA SER A 577 2.50 11.60 -32.25
C SER A 577 2.25 10.88 -30.94
N ALA A 578 1.59 9.73 -31.03
CA ALA A 578 1.48 8.71 -30.01
C ALA A 578 1.90 7.37 -30.62
N LYS A 579 2.61 6.54 -29.86
CA LYS A 579 3.10 5.24 -30.30
C LYS A 579 2.46 4.15 -29.45
N THR A 580 1.90 3.14 -30.10
CA THR A 580 1.25 2.02 -29.41
C THR A 580 2.26 1.04 -28.81
N ARG A 581 1.78 0.08 -28.03
CA ARG A 581 2.58 -1.09 -27.67
C ARG A 581 2.98 -1.91 -28.91
N VAL A 582 4.02 -2.72 -28.73
CA VAL A 582 4.45 -3.70 -29.72
C VAL A 582 3.69 -4.99 -29.47
N ILE A 583 3.00 -5.50 -30.49
CA ILE A 583 2.29 -6.78 -30.45
C ILE A 583 3.16 -7.80 -31.16
N GLU A 584 3.53 -8.86 -30.45
CA GLU A 584 4.43 -9.89 -30.95
C GLU A 584 3.72 -10.87 -31.88
N ASP A 585 4.40 -11.24 -32.96
CA ASP A 585 4.04 -12.33 -33.88
C ASP A 585 2.56 -12.38 -34.34
N SER A 586 1.99 -11.24 -34.74
CA SER A 586 0.62 -11.17 -35.24
C SER A 586 0.54 -10.45 -36.58
N SER A 587 -0.11 -11.09 -37.56
CA SER A 587 -0.51 -10.46 -38.83
C SER A 587 -1.86 -9.72 -38.74
N SER A 588 -2.56 -9.87 -37.61
CA SER A 588 -3.79 -9.16 -37.29
C SER A 588 -3.75 -8.62 -35.85
N PRO A 589 -2.87 -7.65 -35.57
CA PRO A 589 -2.66 -7.15 -34.21
C PRO A 589 -3.89 -6.38 -33.68
N GLU A 590 -4.30 -6.69 -32.45
CA GLU A 590 -5.33 -5.94 -31.70
C GLU A 590 -4.67 -4.90 -30.79
N TYR A 591 -4.61 -3.67 -31.27
CA TYR A 591 -4.02 -2.56 -30.51
C TYR A 591 -4.92 -2.13 -29.37
N ASP A 592 -6.20 -1.88 -29.63
CA ASP A 592 -7.14 -1.33 -28.62
C ASP A 592 -6.50 -0.20 -27.79
N GLU A 593 -5.98 0.82 -28.48
CA GLU A 593 -5.27 1.94 -27.86
C GLU A 593 -5.74 3.27 -28.45
N GLU A 594 -5.87 4.26 -27.58
CA GLU A 594 -6.45 5.56 -27.91
C GLU A 594 -5.39 6.67 -27.80
N ALA A 595 -5.45 7.65 -28.70
CA ALA A 595 -4.58 8.82 -28.69
C ALA A 595 -5.39 10.11 -28.85
N ILE A 596 -5.05 11.15 -28.08
CA ILE A 596 -5.71 12.45 -28.08
C ILE A 596 -4.83 13.53 -28.69
N PHE A 597 -5.39 14.38 -29.55
CA PHE A 597 -4.68 15.46 -30.23
C PHE A 597 -5.45 16.77 -30.18
N TYR A 598 -4.81 17.80 -29.63
CA TYR A 598 -5.29 19.19 -29.68
C TYR A 598 -4.76 19.84 -30.96
N ARG A 599 -5.66 20.02 -31.94
CA ARG A 599 -5.35 20.37 -33.33
C ARG A 599 -5.53 21.86 -33.56
N LYS A 600 -4.46 22.53 -33.98
CA LYS A 600 -4.48 23.96 -34.37
C LYS A 600 -5.22 24.21 -35.68
N ASP A 601 -5.05 23.29 -36.62
CA ASP A 601 -5.76 23.29 -37.89
C ASP A 601 -6.46 21.93 -38.07
N PRO A 602 -7.78 21.87 -37.86
CA PRO A 602 -8.57 20.66 -38.03
C PRO A 602 -8.64 20.13 -39.47
N ARG A 603 -8.06 20.82 -40.45
CA ARG A 603 -7.91 20.32 -41.83
C ARG A 603 -6.69 19.42 -41.99
N ASN A 604 -5.72 19.48 -41.08
CA ASN A 604 -4.54 18.62 -41.14
C ASN A 604 -4.94 17.16 -40.86
N PRO A 605 -4.71 16.20 -41.77
CA PRO A 605 -5.18 14.84 -41.59
C PRO A 605 -4.48 14.13 -40.40
N ILE A 606 -5.17 13.13 -39.86
CA ILE A 606 -4.56 12.14 -38.97
C ILE A 606 -3.86 11.09 -39.83
N LYS A 607 -2.62 10.76 -39.48
CA LYS A 607 -1.83 9.71 -40.13
C LYS A 607 -1.57 8.57 -39.16
N ILE A 608 -1.87 7.34 -39.56
CA ILE A 608 -1.62 6.14 -38.76
C ILE A 608 -0.63 5.28 -39.54
N GLN A 609 0.55 5.08 -38.97
CA GLN A 609 1.61 4.31 -39.58
C GLN A 609 1.78 2.98 -38.83
N ILE A 610 1.74 1.85 -39.54
CA ILE A 610 2.03 0.54 -38.96
C ILE A 610 3.49 0.18 -39.25
N TRP A 611 4.24 -0.11 -38.21
CA TRP A 611 5.66 -0.43 -38.26
C TRP A 611 5.90 -1.86 -37.80
N LYS A 612 6.81 -2.54 -38.47
CA LYS A 612 7.42 -3.78 -38.02
C LYS A 612 8.65 -3.44 -37.19
N LYS A 613 8.73 -4.00 -35.99
CA LYS A 613 9.90 -3.88 -35.12
C LYS A 613 10.94 -4.91 -35.52
N ASP A 614 12.15 -4.45 -35.80
CA ASP A 614 13.27 -5.29 -36.22
C ASP A 614 14.52 -4.96 -35.39
N LEU A 615 15.54 -5.85 -35.40
CA LEU A 615 16.70 -5.73 -34.51
C LEU A 615 17.60 -4.52 -34.82
N ILE A 616 17.66 -4.09 -36.07
CA ILE A 616 18.58 -3.04 -36.55
C ILE A 616 17.81 -1.76 -36.88
N ARG A 617 16.72 -1.89 -37.63
CA ARG A 617 15.90 -0.77 -38.09
C ARG A 617 14.47 -1.24 -38.30
N ASP A 618 13.52 -0.48 -37.76
CA ASP A 618 12.10 -0.75 -37.94
C ASP A 618 11.65 -0.41 -39.38
N ASP A 619 10.82 -1.27 -39.95
CA ASP A 619 10.29 -1.15 -41.32
C ASP A 619 8.85 -0.65 -41.31
N LEU A 620 8.52 0.33 -42.15
CA LEU A 620 7.14 0.78 -42.32
C LEU A 620 6.38 -0.25 -43.17
N LEU A 621 5.32 -0.83 -42.60
CA LEU A 621 4.44 -1.77 -43.31
C LEU A 621 3.39 -1.03 -44.14
N GLY A 622 2.90 0.11 -43.66
CA GLY A 622 1.97 0.96 -44.40
C GLY A 622 1.49 2.17 -43.60
N GLU A 623 0.89 3.12 -44.29
CA GLU A 623 0.29 4.33 -43.72
C GLU A 623 -1.18 4.47 -44.16
N ALA A 624 -2.05 4.86 -43.23
CA ALA A 624 -3.39 5.33 -43.51
C ALA A 624 -3.48 6.83 -43.19
N THR A 625 -4.08 7.60 -44.08
CA THR A 625 -4.33 9.04 -43.90
C THR A 625 -5.83 9.29 -43.87
N MET A 626 -6.32 10.01 -42.87
CA MET A 626 -7.74 10.25 -42.66
C MET A 626 -8.02 11.73 -42.42
N MET A 627 -9.04 12.24 -43.10
CA MET A 627 -9.61 13.56 -42.80
C MET A 627 -10.60 13.42 -41.65
N CYS A 628 -10.34 14.15 -40.56
CA CYS A 628 -11.14 14.09 -39.35
C CYS A 628 -11.89 15.41 -39.18
N GLU A 629 -13.11 15.45 -39.72
CA GLU A 629 -14.02 16.58 -39.60
C GLU A 629 -14.49 16.76 -38.16
N VAL A 630 -14.56 18.02 -37.72
CA VAL A 630 -15.15 18.39 -36.42
C VAL A 630 -16.66 18.36 -36.58
N ASN A 631 -17.29 17.30 -36.09
CA ASN A 631 -18.74 17.08 -36.21
C ASN A 631 -19.36 16.56 -34.91
N ASN A 632 -18.62 16.59 -33.80
CA ASN A 632 -19.07 16.20 -32.47
C ASN A 632 -19.68 14.79 -32.43
N SER A 633 -19.21 13.89 -33.29
CA SER A 633 -19.66 12.49 -33.39
C SER A 633 -18.48 11.54 -33.51
N THR A 634 -18.66 10.30 -33.03
CA THR A 634 -17.70 9.21 -33.22
C THR A 634 -17.99 8.50 -34.54
N LYS A 635 -16.99 8.41 -35.42
CA LYS A 635 -17.08 7.66 -36.68
C LYS A 635 -16.08 6.50 -36.66
N GLN A 636 -16.57 5.30 -36.94
CA GLN A 636 -15.73 4.13 -37.14
C GLN A 636 -15.38 3.98 -38.62
N HIS A 637 -14.12 3.67 -38.90
CA HIS A 637 -13.58 3.54 -40.23
C HIS A 637 -12.75 2.25 -40.34
N VAL A 638 -12.85 1.59 -41.49
CA VAL A 638 -11.89 0.58 -41.92
C VAL A 638 -11.12 1.17 -43.08
N VAL A 639 -9.81 1.39 -42.91
CA VAL A 639 -8.98 2.12 -43.86
C VAL A 639 -7.88 1.21 -44.39
N GLN A 640 -7.74 1.15 -45.71
CA GLN A 640 -6.67 0.39 -46.35
C GLN A 640 -5.33 1.10 -46.16
N LEU A 641 -4.28 0.32 -45.87
CA LEU A 641 -2.93 0.82 -45.75
C LEU A 641 -2.37 1.11 -47.16
N GLN A 642 -1.56 2.16 -47.26
CA GLN A 642 -0.87 2.56 -48.49
C GLN A 642 0.64 2.67 -48.25
N ASP A 643 1.43 2.53 -49.31
CA ASP A 643 2.87 2.80 -49.24
C ASP A 643 3.10 4.31 -49.11
N LYS A 644 4.25 4.71 -48.54
CA LYS A 644 4.61 6.10 -48.28
C LYS A 644 4.60 6.97 -49.55
N ASP A 645 4.86 6.35 -50.71
CA ASP A 645 4.92 7.02 -52.02
C ASP A 645 3.62 6.83 -52.84
N GLY A 646 2.55 6.27 -52.26
CA GLY A 646 1.21 6.19 -52.86
C GLY A 646 1.06 5.27 -54.08
N GLY A 647 2.12 4.56 -54.49
CA GLY A 647 2.16 3.80 -55.75
C GLY A 647 2.26 2.28 -55.66
N GLY A 648 2.29 1.68 -54.47
CA GLY A 648 2.48 0.24 -54.28
C GLY A 648 1.32 -0.47 -53.58
N ASP A 649 1.06 -1.73 -53.97
CA ASP A 649 0.12 -2.63 -53.27
C ASP A 649 0.63 -2.93 -51.85
N VAL A 650 0.03 -2.29 -50.86
CA VAL A 650 0.23 -2.64 -49.45
C VAL A 650 -0.93 -3.53 -49.01
N HIS A 651 -0.61 -4.72 -48.53
CA HIS A 651 -1.60 -5.62 -47.95
C HIS A 651 -1.91 -5.20 -46.51
N GLY A 652 -3.18 -4.90 -46.27
CA GLY A 652 -3.77 -4.81 -44.93
C GLY A 652 -4.64 -3.57 -44.73
N SER A 653 -5.48 -3.63 -43.71
CA SER A 653 -6.37 -2.55 -43.30
C SER A 653 -6.30 -2.32 -41.81
N ILE A 654 -6.66 -1.12 -41.37
CA ILE A 654 -6.82 -0.76 -39.97
C ILE A 654 -8.29 -0.51 -39.64
N SER A 655 -8.72 -0.92 -38.44
CA SER A 655 -10.00 -0.54 -37.85
C SER A 655 -9.76 0.56 -36.82
N VAL A 656 -10.41 1.70 -36.98
CA VAL A 656 -10.16 2.89 -36.17
C VAL A 656 -11.45 3.67 -35.93
N SER A 657 -11.64 4.18 -34.72
CA SER A 657 -12.71 5.12 -34.39
C SER A 657 -12.12 6.50 -34.12
N VAL A 658 -12.76 7.53 -34.66
CA VAL A 658 -12.32 8.92 -34.50
C VAL A 658 -13.47 9.76 -33.98
N THR A 659 -13.17 10.58 -32.98
CA THR A 659 -14.11 11.53 -32.38
C THR A 659 -13.43 12.90 -32.36
N SER A 660 -14.11 13.94 -32.86
CA SER A 660 -13.53 15.29 -32.97
C SER A 660 -14.51 16.36 -32.53
N HIS A 661 -14.08 17.21 -31.60
CA HIS A 661 -14.87 18.29 -31.00
C HIS A 661 -14.18 19.64 -31.11
N ASP A 662 -14.96 20.71 -31.22
CA ASP A 662 -14.51 22.10 -31.12
C ASP A 662 -14.32 22.56 -29.66
N ASP A 663 -15.13 22.04 -28.74
CA ASP A 663 -14.87 22.14 -27.30
C ASP A 663 -13.66 21.27 -26.91
N LEU A 664 -12.58 21.94 -26.49
CA LEU A 664 -11.31 21.31 -26.12
C LEU A 664 -11.40 20.45 -24.85
N THR A 665 -12.46 20.58 -24.08
CA THR A 665 -12.73 19.78 -22.87
C THR A 665 -13.71 18.63 -23.11
N ALA A 666 -14.22 18.43 -24.34
CA ALA A 666 -15.22 17.40 -24.59
C ALA A 666 -14.71 15.94 -24.47
N ILE A 667 -13.38 15.72 -24.44
CA ILE A 667 -12.74 14.38 -24.53
C ILE A 667 -11.91 14.02 -23.29
#